data_AF-A0A8H4KV10-F1
#
_entry.id   AF-A0A8H4KV10-F1
#
_cell.length_a   1.000
_cell.length_b   1.000
_cell.length_c   1.000
_cell.angle_alpha   90.00
_cell.angle_beta   90.00
_cell.angle_gamma   90.00
#
_symmetry.space_group_name_H-M   'P 1'
#
loop_
_entity.id
_entity.type
_entity.pdbx_description
1 polymer ?
#
loop_
_entity_poly.entity_id
_entity_poly.type
_entity_poly.pdbx_seq_one_letter_code
_entity_poly.pdbx_strand_id
1 'polypeptide(L)'
;MYNPNNVATEASPYNIDVERKAGEELWEMLGYGHGLGDEESRVDPWGHITCDGSVANLEAICIYLQGDEKPFIELSIWELLNLKPTTILEIPTRLTEDYLISASFLQTAMKDYLISTIGKEHVDWQSRITNPAKFFGIPSSGSFFCHSLWCCMGGYFASMIDHEAYCYPPGEIPFVPTLELQEYTEEQLMFLPVADTITIDPHKSGYINYPAGGLCYRDKSMRYLITWTSPIVYYQGDDKGSMGVYGVKGSKPGAAAVATWLTHQTLGLDKNGYGRLLGEAIFTCTKLYCHWTTLTKPDDDLIVVPLIRPPTERSRGSKEDIEKEKERIRKEILGTLGGDLMINAFAYNFSIYSKPNTDIGEANYLNQQTSKRLSYAQEDDPTPISERPLFLTSSSFSEKAFTICLTNLKRRLELSSDENPAHGDLQFLVNVMMSPWPTDSPFLHSLVASFRTIVEEEVKKVIARNTEKPDIHGFVMQGLDKIHLVHVPMLNMAAHRWQNPDKFYTFANVAPEKLGDLLNSSGDVEFRMDDGIPGDGVEPLAKFKLSHIHVVVKRMPFYLYGSNAEVHVDHVLRTSPNAQLSGGCVKLKVEPAITHEQLGEGIVAVFEDVFENSIHPLPRVEVEDSKDKAVKLDAAGLSLIPGHKHEVSLYSTYEDFLGGLNQLQKVI
;
A
#
# COMPACT_ATOMS: atom_id res chain seq x y z
N MET A 1 -36.80 9.63 -7.06
CA MET A 1 -38.27 9.69 -7.14
C MET A 1 -38.91 8.33 -7.35
N TYR A 2 -38.50 7.55 -8.36
CA TYR A 2 -39.14 6.27 -8.69
C TYR A 2 -38.62 5.05 -7.91
N ASN A 3 -37.43 5.14 -7.30
CA ASN A 3 -36.77 4.08 -6.52
C ASN A 3 -36.84 2.65 -7.14
N PRO A 4 -36.56 2.48 -8.46
CA PRO A 4 -36.66 1.18 -9.10
C PRO A 4 -35.54 0.25 -8.62
N ASN A 5 -35.86 -1.05 -8.46
CA ASN A 5 -34.91 -2.07 -8.01
C ASN A 5 -34.53 -3.02 -9.16
N ASN A 6 -33.32 -2.88 -9.71
CA ASN A 6 -32.82 -3.62 -10.87
C ASN A 6 -32.54 -5.12 -10.58
N VAL A 7 -32.88 -5.63 -9.40
CA VAL A 7 -32.78 -7.06 -9.08
C VAL A 7 -33.81 -7.92 -9.81
N ALA A 8 -34.96 -7.37 -10.19
CA ALA A 8 -36.06 -8.15 -10.77
C ALA A 8 -36.76 -7.35 -11.87
N THR A 9 -37.10 -8.02 -12.96
CA THR A 9 -37.74 -7.39 -14.14
C THR A 9 -39.05 -6.69 -13.78
N GLU A 10 -39.87 -7.28 -12.93
CA GLU A 10 -41.14 -6.69 -12.48
C GLU A 10 -40.99 -5.41 -11.66
N ALA A 11 -39.88 -5.26 -10.93
CA ALA A 11 -39.63 -4.13 -10.05
C ALA A 11 -39.03 -2.92 -10.79
N SER A 12 -38.51 -3.12 -12.00
CA SER A 12 -37.77 -2.10 -12.74
C SER A 12 -37.65 -2.40 -14.26
N PRO A 13 -38.75 -2.65 -14.97
CA PRO A 13 -38.70 -3.15 -16.35
C PRO A 13 -37.93 -2.21 -17.28
N TYR A 14 -38.18 -0.90 -17.17
CA TYR A 14 -37.48 0.12 -17.95
C TYR A 14 -36.00 0.27 -17.55
N ASN A 15 -35.70 0.35 -16.26
CA ASN A 15 -34.33 0.60 -15.79
C ASN A 15 -33.38 -0.58 -16.02
N ILE A 16 -33.90 -1.80 -16.12
CA ILE A 16 -33.11 -2.98 -16.50
C ILE A 16 -32.69 -2.88 -17.97
N ASP A 17 -33.58 -2.44 -18.87
CA ASP A 17 -33.21 -2.19 -20.27
C ASP A 17 -32.20 -1.07 -20.39
N VAL A 18 -32.32 -0.02 -19.57
CA VAL A 18 -31.32 1.05 -19.51
C VAL A 18 -29.97 0.55 -18.98
N GLU A 19 -29.97 -0.36 -18.00
CA GLU A 19 -28.73 -0.94 -17.48
C GLU A 19 -28.02 -1.80 -18.52
N ARG A 20 -28.77 -2.58 -19.32
CA ARG A 20 -28.18 -3.34 -20.44
C ARG A 20 -27.50 -2.42 -21.44
N LYS A 21 -28.14 -1.30 -21.78
CA LYS A 21 -27.56 -0.28 -22.67
C LYS A 21 -26.31 0.36 -22.07
N ALA A 22 -26.34 0.69 -20.78
CA ALA A 22 -25.15 1.20 -20.08
C ALA A 22 -24.00 0.18 -20.11
N GLY A 23 -24.31 -1.11 -19.90
CA GLY A 23 -23.33 -2.19 -20.01
C GLY A 23 -22.77 -2.34 -21.42
N GLU A 24 -23.63 -2.23 -22.43
CA GLU A 24 -23.30 -2.21 -23.86
C GLU A 24 -22.34 -1.10 -24.23
N GLU A 25 -22.70 0.14 -23.89
CA GLU A 25 -21.87 1.33 -24.06
C GLU A 25 -20.49 1.19 -23.41
N LEU A 26 -20.40 0.60 -22.20
CA LEU A 26 -19.13 0.39 -21.52
C LEU A 26 -18.25 -0.62 -22.24
N TRP A 27 -18.79 -1.78 -22.63
CA TRP A 27 -17.97 -2.80 -23.28
C TRP A 27 -17.57 -2.41 -24.71
N GLU A 28 -18.42 -1.66 -25.41
CA GLU A 28 -18.13 -1.16 -26.77
C GLU A 28 -16.99 -0.14 -26.73
N MET A 29 -17.04 0.81 -25.79
CA MET A 29 -15.94 1.77 -25.56
C MET A 29 -14.62 1.07 -25.19
N LEU A 30 -14.68 -0.06 -24.46
CA LEU A 30 -13.50 -0.86 -24.13
C LEU A 30 -12.98 -1.71 -25.31
N GLY A 31 -13.64 -1.62 -26.47
CA GLY A 31 -13.30 -2.30 -27.72
C GLY A 31 -13.74 -3.76 -27.78
N TYR A 32 -14.52 -4.27 -26.81
CA TYR A 32 -15.16 -5.57 -26.98
C TYR A 32 -16.14 -5.53 -28.16
N GLY A 33 -16.26 -6.65 -28.87
CA GLY A 33 -17.06 -6.72 -30.08
C GLY A 33 -16.39 -6.19 -31.34
N HIS A 34 -15.30 -5.40 -31.25
CA HIS A 34 -14.47 -4.98 -32.39
C HIS A 34 -13.21 -5.86 -32.43
N GLY A 35 -13.14 -6.80 -33.38
CA GLY A 35 -12.23 -7.95 -33.30
C GLY A 35 -10.76 -7.64 -33.63
N LEU A 36 -9.85 -7.97 -32.70
CA LEU A 36 -8.55 -8.56 -33.04
C LEU A 36 -8.74 -10.09 -33.15
N GLY A 37 -9.05 -10.60 -34.34
CA GLY A 37 -9.23 -12.04 -34.61
C GLY A 37 -10.18 -12.37 -35.78
N ASP A 38 -10.12 -13.60 -36.28
CA ASP A 38 -10.98 -14.10 -37.37
C ASP A 38 -12.47 -14.13 -36.96
N GLU A 39 -13.39 -13.88 -37.90
CA GLU A 39 -14.85 -13.81 -37.67
C GLU A 39 -15.42 -15.05 -36.92
N GLU A 40 -14.82 -16.23 -37.10
CA GLU A 40 -15.22 -17.48 -36.44
C GLU A 40 -14.91 -17.52 -34.92
N SER A 41 -14.05 -16.62 -34.42
CA SER A 41 -13.64 -16.55 -33.01
C SER A 41 -14.34 -15.43 -32.21
N ARG A 42 -15.29 -14.71 -32.83
CA ARG A 42 -15.99 -13.59 -32.22
C ARG A 42 -17.01 -14.09 -31.19
N VAL A 43 -16.84 -13.66 -29.95
CA VAL A 43 -17.76 -13.91 -28.83
C VAL A 43 -18.62 -12.67 -28.56
N ASP A 44 -19.84 -12.89 -28.07
CA ASP A 44 -20.78 -11.81 -27.74
C ASP A 44 -20.44 -11.24 -26.36
N PRO A 45 -20.13 -9.94 -26.22
CA PRO A 45 -19.82 -9.34 -24.92
C PRO A 45 -21.06 -9.11 -24.05
N TRP A 46 -20.84 -8.84 -22.76
CA TRP A 46 -21.89 -8.39 -21.84
C TRP A 46 -21.31 -7.55 -20.72
N GLY A 47 -22.08 -6.60 -20.18
CA GLY A 47 -21.67 -5.81 -19.03
C GLY A 47 -22.84 -5.39 -18.17
N HIS A 48 -22.56 -5.00 -16.93
CA HIS A 48 -23.56 -4.46 -16.01
C HIS A 48 -23.00 -3.38 -15.09
N ILE A 49 -23.87 -2.77 -14.27
CA ILE A 49 -23.46 -1.79 -13.26
C ILE A 49 -23.37 -2.45 -11.88
N THR A 50 -22.21 -2.33 -11.24
CA THR A 50 -22.01 -2.74 -9.85
C THR A 50 -22.15 -1.54 -8.92
N CYS A 51 -22.09 -1.75 -7.61
CA CYS A 51 -22.04 -0.61 -6.67
C CYS A 51 -20.69 0.12 -6.69
N ASP A 52 -19.60 -0.61 -6.95
CA ASP A 52 -18.24 -0.13 -6.96
C ASP A 52 -17.30 -1.16 -7.61
N GLY A 53 -16.09 -0.71 -7.94
CA GLY A 53 -15.05 -1.53 -8.54
C GLY A 53 -14.51 -2.63 -7.64
N SER A 54 -14.68 -2.55 -6.31
CA SER A 54 -14.28 -3.63 -5.41
C SER A 54 -15.20 -4.84 -5.59
N VAL A 55 -16.50 -4.63 -5.71
CA VAL A 55 -17.47 -5.70 -6.02
C VAL A 55 -17.30 -6.19 -7.46
N ALA A 56 -17.03 -5.31 -8.42
CA ALA A 56 -16.71 -5.72 -9.79
C ALA A 56 -15.47 -6.64 -9.82
N ASN A 57 -14.42 -6.31 -9.06
CA ASN A 57 -13.22 -7.14 -8.95
C ASN A 57 -13.51 -8.47 -8.27
N LEU A 58 -14.35 -8.49 -7.23
CA LEU A 58 -14.77 -9.72 -6.56
C LEU A 58 -15.51 -10.65 -7.53
N GLU A 59 -16.46 -10.11 -8.29
CA GLU A 59 -17.21 -10.85 -9.30
C GLU A 59 -16.32 -11.40 -10.41
N ALA A 60 -15.34 -10.62 -10.88
CA ALA A 60 -14.34 -11.07 -11.83
C ALA A 60 -13.49 -12.22 -11.23
N ILE A 61 -13.00 -12.11 -10.00
CA ILE A 61 -12.20 -13.18 -9.37
C ILE A 61 -12.99 -14.49 -9.21
N CYS A 62 -14.29 -14.41 -8.91
CA CYS A 62 -15.15 -15.59 -8.74
C CYS A 62 -15.25 -16.49 -9.98
N ILE A 63 -14.82 -16.03 -11.16
CA ILE A 63 -15.03 -16.67 -12.46
C ILE A 63 -13.90 -17.61 -12.89
N TYR A 64 -12.71 -17.48 -12.30
CA TYR A 64 -11.46 -17.98 -12.90
C TYR A 64 -10.86 -19.27 -12.31
N LEU A 65 -11.70 -20.21 -11.87
CA LEU A 65 -11.25 -21.59 -11.59
C LEU A 65 -11.63 -22.45 -12.82
N GLN A 66 -10.70 -22.84 -13.71
CA GLN A 66 -11.00 -23.70 -14.88
C GLN A 66 -9.96 -24.79 -15.21
N GLY A 67 -10.45 -25.99 -15.59
CA GLY A 67 -9.68 -27.17 -16.05
C GLY A 67 -10.52 -28.16 -16.89
N ASP A 68 -9.90 -29.29 -17.31
CA ASP A 68 -10.43 -30.34 -18.21
C ASP A 68 -11.51 -31.26 -17.59
N GLU A 69 -12.31 -31.96 -18.42
CA GLU A 69 -13.34 -32.90 -17.97
C GLU A 69 -12.78 -34.29 -17.57
N LYS A 70 -13.13 -34.76 -16.36
CA LYS A 70 -12.80 -36.11 -15.85
C LYS A 70 -13.96 -36.66 -15.00
N PRO A 71 -14.09 -38.00 -14.84
CA PRO A 71 -15.01 -38.58 -13.86
C PRO A 71 -14.73 -38.04 -12.44
N PHE A 72 -15.77 -37.65 -11.70
CA PHE A 72 -15.63 -36.97 -10.40
C PHE A 72 -14.77 -37.76 -9.38
N ILE A 73 -14.81 -39.09 -9.44
CA ILE A 73 -14.02 -39.99 -8.57
C ILE A 73 -12.54 -40.11 -8.98
N GLU A 74 -12.21 -39.74 -10.21
CA GLU A 74 -10.85 -39.81 -10.76
C GLU A 74 -10.09 -38.48 -10.61
N LEU A 75 -10.76 -37.43 -10.16
CA LEU A 75 -10.14 -36.15 -9.87
C LEU A 75 -9.18 -36.27 -8.68
N SER A 76 -7.95 -35.79 -8.87
CA SER A 76 -7.03 -35.58 -7.77
C SER A 76 -7.55 -34.48 -6.83
N ILE A 77 -7.03 -34.45 -5.59
CA ILE A 77 -7.38 -33.41 -4.60
C ILE A 77 -7.09 -32.01 -5.17
N TRP A 78 -6.01 -31.85 -5.94
CA TRP A 78 -5.69 -30.60 -6.62
C TRP A 78 -6.76 -30.21 -7.65
N GLU A 79 -7.24 -31.16 -8.46
CA GLU A 79 -8.27 -30.89 -9.46
C GLU A 79 -9.64 -30.61 -8.82
N LEU A 80 -9.98 -31.30 -7.73
CA LEU A 80 -11.19 -31.05 -6.93
C LEU A 80 -11.21 -29.62 -6.35
N LEU A 81 -10.06 -29.13 -5.87
CA LEU A 81 -9.91 -27.77 -5.34
C LEU A 81 -9.92 -26.68 -6.42
N ASN A 82 -9.79 -27.06 -7.70
CA ASN A 82 -9.76 -26.15 -8.85
C ASN A 82 -10.90 -26.43 -9.85
N LEU A 83 -11.96 -27.14 -9.43
CA LEU A 83 -13.17 -27.31 -10.23
C LEU A 83 -13.80 -25.95 -10.54
N LYS A 84 -14.42 -25.84 -11.72
CA LYS A 84 -15.15 -24.63 -12.09
C LYS A 84 -16.28 -24.37 -11.10
N PRO A 85 -16.56 -23.11 -10.72
CA PRO A 85 -17.71 -22.81 -9.88
C PRO A 85 -19.00 -23.32 -10.53
N THR A 86 -19.15 -23.23 -11.86
CA THR A 86 -20.27 -23.85 -12.58
C THR A 86 -20.31 -25.36 -12.41
N THR A 87 -19.17 -26.04 -12.57
CA THR A 87 -19.12 -27.49 -12.35
C THR A 87 -19.55 -27.85 -10.93
N ILE A 88 -19.14 -27.09 -9.92
CA ILE A 88 -19.53 -27.32 -8.52
C ILE A 88 -21.04 -27.06 -8.31
N LEU A 89 -21.56 -25.95 -8.86
CA LEU A 89 -22.94 -25.52 -8.68
C LEU A 89 -23.94 -26.36 -9.49
N GLU A 90 -23.51 -26.98 -10.60
CA GLU A 90 -24.32 -27.89 -11.41
C GLU A 90 -24.44 -29.30 -10.80
N ILE A 91 -23.55 -29.71 -9.87
CA ILE A 91 -23.58 -31.07 -9.29
C ILE A 91 -24.97 -31.45 -8.75
N PRO A 92 -25.66 -30.62 -7.93
CA PRO A 92 -26.99 -30.96 -7.44
C PRO A 92 -28.04 -31.12 -8.56
N THR A 93 -28.01 -30.23 -9.56
CA THR A 93 -28.92 -30.24 -10.70
C THR A 93 -28.69 -31.49 -11.55
N ARG A 94 -27.43 -31.79 -11.89
CA ARG A 94 -27.03 -32.99 -12.63
C ARG A 94 -27.40 -34.28 -11.90
N LEU A 95 -27.19 -34.34 -10.57
CA LEU A 95 -27.62 -35.50 -9.77
C LEU A 95 -29.14 -35.69 -9.79
N THR A 96 -29.90 -34.59 -9.88
CA THR A 96 -31.36 -34.63 -9.98
C THR A 96 -31.82 -35.05 -11.37
N GLU A 97 -31.24 -34.48 -12.43
CA GLU A 97 -31.63 -34.73 -13.82
C GLU A 97 -31.14 -36.08 -14.35
N ASP A 98 -29.88 -36.42 -14.10
CA ASP A 98 -29.24 -37.62 -14.65
C ASP A 98 -29.59 -38.89 -13.84
N TYR A 99 -29.85 -38.74 -12.53
CA TYR A 99 -29.98 -39.86 -11.61
C TYR A 99 -31.23 -39.82 -10.70
N LEU A 100 -32.13 -38.83 -10.89
CA LEU A 100 -33.37 -38.67 -10.10
C LEU A 100 -33.14 -38.56 -8.59
N ILE A 101 -31.98 -38.05 -8.17
CA ILE A 101 -31.66 -37.85 -6.75
C ILE A 101 -32.32 -36.55 -6.28
N SER A 102 -33.25 -36.64 -5.32
CA SER A 102 -33.92 -35.46 -4.78
C SER A 102 -32.98 -34.53 -3.99
N ALA A 103 -33.19 -33.22 -4.09
CA ALA A 103 -32.45 -32.22 -3.31
C ALA A 103 -32.54 -32.45 -1.79
N SER A 104 -33.69 -32.92 -1.28
CA SER A 104 -33.90 -33.26 0.13
C SER A 104 -33.01 -34.43 0.60
N PHE A 105 -32.80 -35.42 -0.27
CA PHE A 105 -31.89 -36.52 0.02
C PHE A 105 -30.44 -36.04 0.00
N LEU A 106 -30.05 -35.26 -1.01
CA LEU A 106 -28.69 -34.73 -1.15
C LEU A 106 -28.29 -33.86 0.05
N GLN A 107 -29.17 -32.96 0.50
CA GLN A 107 -28.94 -32.13 1.69
C GLN A 107 -28.71 -32.97 2.95
N THR A 108 -29.48 -34.04 3.12
CA THR A 108 -29.35 -34.95 4.27
C THR A 108 -28.04 -35.75 4.20
N ALA A 109 -27.69 -36.27 3.01
CA ALA A 109 -26.51 -37.08 2.81
C ALA A 109 -25.20 -36.28 2.90
N MET A 110 -25.19 -35.01 2.46
CA MET A 110 -23.99 -34.17 2.47
C MET A 110 -23.71 -33.52 3.82
N LYS A 111 -24.70 -33.43 4.71
CA LYS A 111 -24.63 -32.66 5.96
C LYS A 111 -23.35 -32.94 6.75
N ASP A 112 -22.93 -34.20 6.86
CA ASP A 112 -21.79 -34.60 7.67
C ASP A 112 -20.42 -34.39 6.97
N TYR A 113 -20.42 -33.92 5.73
CA TYR A 113 -19.22 -33.73 4.89
C TYR A 113 -18.98 -32.27 4.50
N LEU A 114 -19.93 -31.37 4.74
CA LEU A 114 -19.82 -29.95 4.38
C LEU A 114 -18.87 -29.20 5.30
N ILE A 115 -18.06 -28.29 4.73
CA ILE A 115 -17.20 -27.37 5.49
C ILE A 115 -18.00 -26.58 6.53
N SER A 116 -19.26 -26.23 6.24
CA SER A 116 -20.14 -25.53 7.19
C SER A 116 -20.48 -26.36 8.44
N THR A 117 -20.35 -27.68 8.38
CA THR A 117 -20.63 -28.59 9.49
C THR A 117 -19.34 -29.00 10.22
N ILE A 118 -18.29 -29.38 9.48
CA ILE A 118 -17.07 -29.97 10.06
C ILE A 118 -15.86 -29.02 10.12
N GLY A 119 -15.96 -27.84 9.51
CA GLY A 119 -14.88 -26.84 9.46
C GLY A 119 -13.83 -27.14 8.38
N LYS A 120 -13.29 -26.07 7.77
CA LYS A 120 -12.33 -26.18 6.65
C LYS A 120 -11.04 -26.89 7.06
N GLU A 121 -10.53 -26.61 8.24
CA GLU A 121 -9.28 -27.22 8.75
C GLU A 121 -9.40 -28.74 8.88
N HIS A 122 -10.59 -29.25 9.24
CA HIS A 122 -10.84 -30.69 9.34
C HIS A 122 -10.84 -31.35 7.96
N VAL A 123 -11.43 -30.69 6.95
CA VAL A 123 -11.41 -31.14 5.55
C VAL A 123 -9.99 -31.12 5.01
N ASP A 124 -9.23 -30.05 5.24
CA ASP A 124 -7.84 -29.92 4.80
C ASP A 124 -6.96 -31.02 5.42
N TRP A 125 -7.17 -31.36 6.70
CA TRP A 125 -6.48 -32.44 7.40
C TRP A 125 -6.81 -33.83 6.84
N GLN A 126 -8.10 -34.14 6.65
CA GLN A 126 -8.54 -35.42 6.07
C GLN A 126 -8.04 -35.60 4.63
N SER A 127 -8.02 -34.51 3.85
CA SER A 127 -7.57 -34.50 2.45
C SER A 127 -6.06 -34.25 2.29
N ARG A 128 -5.28 -34.17 3.36
CA ARG A 128 -3.81 -33.93 3.32
C ARG A 128 -3.40 -32.70 2.51
N ILE A 129 -4.22 -31.65 2.52
CA ILE A 129 -3.95 -30.38 1.83
C ILE A 129 -2.98 -29.56 2.70
N THR A 130 -1.76 -29.34 2.21
CA THR A 130 -0.69 -28.66 2.98
C THR A 130 -0.42 -27.22 2.53
N ASN A 131 -0.95 -26.81 1.37
CA ASN A 131 -0.75 -25.49 0.81
C ASN A 131 -2.09 -24.74 0.70
N PRO A 132 -2.24 -23.55 1.31
CA PRO A 132 -3.44 -22.74 1.14
C PRO A 132 -3.51 -22.21 -0.31
N ALA A 133 -4.72 -22.08 -0.86
CA ALA A 133 -4.94 -21.45 -2.15
C ALA A 133 -4.40 -20.01 -2.13
N LYS A 134 -3.70 -19.61 -3.21
CA LYS A 134 -3.08 -18.30 -3.35
C LYS A 134 -3.57 -17.63 -4.62
N PHE A 135 -3.77 -16.31 -4.56
CA PHE A 135 -4.12 -15.50 -5.73
C PHE A 135 -2.85 -14.82 -6.26
N PHE A 136 -2.59 -14.95 -7.56
CA PHE A 136 -1.50 -14.28 -8.28
C PHE A 136 -2.02 -13.69 -9.58
N GLY A 137 -1.45 -12.57 -10.04
CA GLY A 137 -1.58 -12.10 -11.42
C GLY A 137 -0.19 -11.98 -12.04
N ILE A 138 0.23 -12.91 -12.91
CA ILE A 138 1.52 -12.88 -13.63
C ILE A 138 1.45 -13.75 -14.92
N PRO A 139 2.53 -13.91 -15.75
CA PRO A 139 2.65 -13.42 -17.12
C PRO A 139 2.57 -14.52 -18.22
N SER A 140 2.76 -14.05 -19.45
CA SER A 140 2.53 -14.60 -20.80
C SER A 140 3.22 -15.91 -21.26
N SER A 141 3.54 -16.88 -20.39
CA SER A 141 4.17 -18.14 -20.88
C SER A 141 3.67 -19.45 -20.26
N GLY A 142 2.52 -19.42 -19.59
CA GLY A 142 1.69 -20.60 -19.34
C GLY A 142 0.29 -20.37 -19.92
N SER A 143 -0.59 -21.36 -19.86
CA SER A 143 -2.01 -21.31 -20.27
C SER A 143 -2.87 -20.35 -19.43
N PHE A 144 -2.35 -19.15 -19.13
CA PHE A 144 -2.98 -18.09 -18.37
C PHE A 144 -2.97 -16.85 -19.28
N PHE A 145 -3.96 -16.75 -20.17
CA PHE A 145 -4.26 -15.50 -20.86
C PHE A 145 -4.71 -14.44 -19.83
N CYS A 146 -4.58 -13.15 -20.16
CA CYS A 146 -4.84 -12.02 -19.28
C CYS A 146 -6.32 -12.00 -18.82
N HIS A 147 -6.63 -12.68 -17.72
CA HIS A 147 -8.01 -12.98 -17.34
C HIS A 147 -8.79 -11.72 -16.93
N SER A 148 -8.27 -10.88 -16.03
CA SER A 148 -8.97 -9.67 -15.57
C SER A 148 -8.08 -8.43 -15.61
N LEU A 149 -8.60 -7.34 -16.19
CA LEU A 149 -7.99 -6.03 -16.10
C LEU A 149 -8.73 -5.12 -15.10
N TRP A 150 -7.96 -4.50 -14.21
CA TRP A 150 -8.46 -3.55 -13.23
C TRP A 150 -8.38 -2.12 -13.77
N CYS A 151 -9.37 -1.75 -14.59
CA CYS A 151 -9.44 -0.46 -15.25
C CYS A 151 -10.40 0.51 -14.56
N CYS A 152 -10.66 0.33 -13.25
CA CYS A 152 -11.59 1.17 -12.51
C CYS A 152 -11.36 2.68 -12.76
N MET A 153 -10.12 3.15 -12.65
CA MET A 153 -9.77 4.53 -12.97
C MET A 153 -9.46 4.77 -14.45
N GLY A 154 -8.83 3.79 -15.12
CA GLY A 154 -8.28 3.95 -16.48
C GLY A 154 -9.26 3.68 -17.63
N GLY A 155 -10.39 3.04 -17.38
CA GLY A 155 -11.25 2.49 -18.44
C GLY A 155 -11.90 3.54 -19.33
N TYR A 156 -12.39 4.66 -18.78
CA TYR A 156 -12.99 5.73 -19.58
C TYR A 156 -12.00 6.41 -20.52
N PHE A 157 -10.68 6.30 -20.30
CA PHE A 157 -9.68 6.83 -21.22
C PHE A 157 -9.65 6.07 -22.55
N ALA A 158 -10.27 4.88 -22.64
CA ALA A 158 -10.48 4.20 -23.91
C ALA A 158 -11.33 5.03 -24.90
N SER A 159 -12.21 5.93 -24.40
CA SER A 159 -12.93 6.88 -25.25
C SER A 159 -12.04 7.89 -26.00
N MET A 160 -10.76 8.00 -25.63
CA MET A 160 -9.76 8.80 -26.35
C MET A 160 -9.19 8.07 -27.57
N ILE A 161 -9.43 6.76 -27.70
CA ILE A 161 -9.02 5.96 -28.85
C ILE A 161 -10.12 6.02 -29.90
N ASP A 162 -9.70 6.24 -31.15
CA ASP A 162 -10.59 6.14 -32.30
C ASP A 162 -10.57 4.70 -32.86
N HIS A 163 -11.48 3.86 -32.37
CA HIS A 163 -11.63 2.49 -32.86
C HIS A 163 -12.20 2.42 -34.30
N GLU A 164 -12.70 3.53 -34.86
CA GLU A 164 -13.34 3.62 -36.18
C GLU A 164 -12.58 4.52 -37.17
N ALA A 165 -11.28 4.78 -36.96
CA ALA A 165 -10.48 5.70 -37.79
C ALA A 165 -10.34 5.26 -39.27
N TYR A 166 -11.42 5.43 -40.04
CA TYR A 166 -11.51 5.59 -41.49
C TYR A 166 -12.80 6.29 -41.94
N CYS A 167 -13.53 7.05 -41.11
CA CYS A 167 -14.61 7.89 -41.61
C CYS A 167 -14.81 9.15 -40.75
N TYR A 168 -14.55 10.31 -41.37
CA TYR A 168 -15.17 11.63 -41.20
C TYR A 168 -14.13 12.78 -41.20
N PRO A 169 -14.34 13.82 -42.03
CA PRO A 169 -13.47 14.99 -42.07
C PRO A 169 -13.73 15.93 -40.87
N PRO A 170 -12.72 16.68 -40.42
CA PRO A 170 -12.82 17.54 -39.25
C PRO A 170 -13.75 18.73 -39.49
N GLY A 171 -14.74 18.91 -38.61
CA GLY A 171 -15.44 20.17 -38.43
C GLY A 171 -14.67 21.10 -37.48
N GLU A 172 -14.76 22.41 -37.69
CA GLU A 172 -14.12 23.42 -36.84
C GLU A 172 -14.78 23.45 -35.45
N ILE A 173 -14.01 23.12 -34.41
CA ILE A 173 -14.37 23.24 -32.99
C ILE A 173 -13.47 24.33 -32.38
N PRO A 174 -14.00 25.23 -31.52
CA PRO A 174 -13.20 26.27 -30.88
C PRO A 174 -12.00 25.72 -30.10
N PHE A 175 -10.85 26.39 -30.26
CA PHE A 175 -9.53 25.98 -29.76
C PHE A 175 -9.48 25.83 -28.24
N VAL A 176 -9.43 24.58 -27.78
CA VAL A 176 -8.87 24.21 -26.47
C VAL A 176 -7.88 23.08 -26.73
N PRO A 177 -6.60 23.20 -26.34
CA PRO A 177 -5.61 22.16 -26.58
C PRO A 177 -5.96 20.90 -25.77
N THR A 178 -6.55 19.91 -26.43
CA THR A 178 -6.65 18.55 -25.90
C THR A 178 -5.29 17.88 -26.02
N LEU A 179 -4.72 17.40 -24.90
CA LEU A 179 -3.49 16.62 -24.96
C LEU A 179 -3.83 15.18 -25.35
N GLU A 180 -3.11 14.65 -26.33
CA GLU A 180 -3.20 13.25 -26.74
C GLU A 180 -2.62 12.33 -25.65
N LEU A 181 -3.01 11.06 -25.67
CA LEU A 181 -2.44 10.03 -24.80
C LEU A 181 -0.96 9.84 -25.13
N GLN A 182 -0.17 9.40 -24.14
CA GLN A 182 1.19 8.93 -24.43
C GLN A 182 1.11 7.65 -25.27
N GLU A 183 2.03 7.47 -26.23
CA GLU A 183 2.07 6.30 -27.13
C GLU A 183 1.98 4.97 -26.36
N TYR A 184 2.73 4.83 -25.27
CA TYR A 184 2.66 3.66 -24.40
C TYR A 184 1.25 3.45 -23.82
N THR A 185 0.58 4.52 -23.37
CA THR A 185 -0.75 4.46 -22.78
C THR A 185 -1.81 4.10 -23.80
N GLU A 186 -1.74 4.71 -24.99
CA GLU A 186 -2.60 4.38 -26.13
C GLU A 186 -2.44 2.91 -26.52
N GLU A 187 -1.20 2.41 -26.62
CA GLU A 187 -0.92 1.00 -26.89
C GLU A 187 -1.57 0.09 -25.84
N GLN A 188 -1.37 0.36 -24.54
CA GLN A 188 -1.97 -0.46 -23.48
C GLN A 188 -3.50 -0.46 -23.55
N LEU A 189 -4.11 0.69 -23.83
CA LEU A 189 -5.56 0.83 -23.94
C LEU A 189 -6.12 0.10 -25.19
N MET A 190 -5.37 0.06 -26.30
CA MET A 190 -5.75 -0.72 -27.49
C MET A 190 -5.75 -2.24 -27.24
N PHE A 191 -5.05 -2.72 -26.22
CA PHE A 191 -5.02 -4.14 -25.84
C PHE A 191 -6.09 -4.55 -24.81
N LEU A 192 -6.91 -3.60 -24.31
CA LEU A 192 -8.03 -3.93 -23.41
C LEU A 192 -8.96 -5.04 -23.95
N PRO A 193 -9.33 -5.08 -25.25
CA PRO A 193 -10.24 -6.09 -25.79
C PRO A 193 -9.76 -7.54 -25.67
N VAL A 194 -8.46 -7.75 -25.40
CA VAL A 194 -7.88 -9.08 -25.23
C VAL A 194 -8.25 -9.71 -23.89
N ALA A 195 -8.55 -8.90 -22.87
CA ALA A 195 -8.90 -9.38 -21.53
C ALA A 195 -10.23 -10.11 -21.52
N ASP A 196 -10.40 -11.12 -20.66
CA ASP A 196 -11.68 -11.85 -20.55
C ASP A 196 -12.71 -11.07 -19.72
N THR A 197 -12.25 -10.32 -18.72
CA THR A 197 -13.06 -9.35 -17.97
C THR A 197 -12.32 -8.03 -17.77
N ILE A 198 -13.08 -6.93 -17.74
CA ILE A 198 -12.57 -5.59 -17.42
C ILE A 198 -13.46 -4.96 -16.37
N THR A 199 -12.87 -4.49 -15.26
CA THR A 199 -13.59 -3.64 -14.30
C THR A 199 -13.38 -2.18 -14.63
N ILE A 200 -14.45 -1.39 -14.52
CA ILE A 200 -14.47 0.03 -14.85
C ILE A 200 -15.38 0.76 -13.87
N ASP A 201 -15.00 1.95 -13.42
CA ASP A 201 -15.77 2.70 -12.42
C ASP A 201 -16.35 3.98 -13.03
N PRO A 202 -17.64 3.99 -13.42
CA PRO A 202 -18.38 5.20 -13.76
C PRO A 202 -18.25 6.32 -12.71
N HIS A 203 -18.21 5.98 -11.42
CA HIS A 203 -18.04 6.97 -10.35
C HIS A 203 -16.60 7.46 -10.11
N LYS A 204 -15.65 7.06 -10.95
CA LYS A 204 -14.28 7.59 -11.00
C LYS A 204 -14.15 8.49 -12.23
N SER A 205 -13.40 8.06 -13.24
CA SER A 205 -13.17 8.83 -14.48
C SER A 205 -14.41 8.99 -15.36
N GLY A 206 -15.52 8.31 -15.03
CA GLY A 206 -16.81 8.50 -15.69
C GLY A 206 -17.60 9.73 -15.23
N TYR A 207 -17.15 10.47 -14.21
CA TYR A 207 -17.84 11.67 -13.67
C TYR A 207 -19.28 11.42 -13.19
N ILE A 208 -19.63 10.17 -12.87
CA ILE A 208 -20.94 9.82 -12.34
C ILE A 208 -20.88 9.81 -10.80
N ASN A 209 -21.97 10.15 -10.14
CA ASN A 209 -21.99 10.16 -8.68
C ASN A 209 -21.92 8.74 -8.12
N TYR A 210 -21.23 8.58 -6.98
CA TYR A 210 -21.31 7.35 -6.20
C TYR A 210 -22.78 7.02 -5.83
N PRO A 211 -23.17 5.72 -5.82
CA PRO A 211 -22.39 4.54 -6.21
C PRO A 211 -22.60 4.17 -7.69
N ALA A 212 -21.53 3.92 -8.44
CA ALA A 212 -21.59 3.35 -9.79
C ALA A 212 -20.24 2.72 -10.18
N GLY A 213 -20.15 1.39 -10.05
CA GLY A 213 -19.07 0.57 -10.64
C GLY A 213 -19.56 -0.17 -11.88
N GLY A 214 -18.69 -0.94 -12.52
CA GLY A 214 -19.01 -1.69 -13.73
C GLY A 214 -18.07 -2.86 -13.96
N LEU A 215 -18.62 -3.92 -14.57
CA LEU A 215 -17.91 -5.12 -14.97
C LEU A 215 -18.35 -5.49 -16.38
N CYS A 216 -17.39 -5.69 -17.26
CA CYS A 216 -17.58 -6.13 -18.63
C CYS A 216 -16.93 -7.49 -18.84
N TYR A 217 -17.61 -8.36 -19.56
CA TYR A 217 -17.19 -9.69 -19.97
C TYR A 217 -16.98 -9.68 -21.48
N ARG A 218 -15.86 -10.22 -21.92
CA ARG A 218 -15.58 -10.45 -23.34
C ARG A 218 -16.56 -11.45 -23.93
N ASP A 219 -16.85 -12.53 -23.19
CA ASP A 219 -17.89 -13.50 -23.52
C ASP A 219 -19.01 -13.43 -22.47
N LYS A 220 -20.21 -13.09 -22.92
CA LYS A 220 -21.43 -13.02 -22.11
C LYS A 220 -21.69 -14.32 -21.37
N SER A 221 -21.28 -15.49 -21.88
CA SER A 221 -21.46 -16.79 -21.22
C SER A 221 -20.83 -16.83 -19.82
N MET A 222 -19.78 -16.02 -19.59
CA MET A 222 -19.06 -15.96 -18.32
C MET A 222 -19.91 -15.45 -17.16
N ARG A 223 -20.94 -14.63 -17.42
CA ARG A 223 -21.83 -14.11 -16.36
C ARG A 223 -22.61 -15.21 -15.62
N TYR A 224 -22.80 -16.37 -16.27
CA TYR A 224 -23.50 -17.50 -15.66
C TYR A 224 -22.67 -18.17 -14.55
N LEU A 225 -21.36 -17.97 -14.55
CA LEU A 225 -20.43 -18.57 -13.59
C LEU A 225 -20.60 -18.03 -12.15
N ILE A 226 -21.29 -16.91 -11.98
CA ILE A 226 -21.56 -16.26 -10.69
C ILE A 226 -23.06 -16.21 -10.34
N THR A 227 -23.86 -17.07 -10.97
CA THR A 227 -25.31 -17.07 -10.75
C THR A 227 -25.71 -17.79 -9.48
N TRP A 228 -26.56 -17.15 -8.69
CA TRP A 228 -27.26 -17.77 -7.55
C TRP A 228 -28.77 -17.74 -7.81
N THR A 229 -29.34 -18.89 -8.18
CA THR A 229 -30.78 -19.04 -8.31
C THR A 229 -31.39 -19.25 -6.92
N SER A 230 -32.10 -18.24 -6.41
CA SER A 230 -32.90 -18.38 -5.18
C SER A 230 -34.35 -18.77 -5.53
N PRO A 231 -34.89 -19.88 -5.02
CA PRO A 231 -36.25 -20.32 -5.33
C PRO A 231 -37.38 -19.40 -4.80
N ILE A 232 -37.03 -18.31 -4.08
CA ILE A 232 -37.99 -17.39 -3.45
C ILE A 232 -38.24 -16.13 -4.30
N VAL A 233 -37.37 -15.81 -5.27
CA VAL A 233 -37.37 -14.51 -5.98
C VAL A 233 -37.64 -14.63 -7.48
N TYR A 234 -37.52 -15.83 -8.07
CA TYR A 234 -37.55 -16.00 -9.52
C TYR A 234 -38.67 -16.95 -9.96
N TYR A 235 -39.55 -16.49 -10.85
CA TYR A 235 -40.54 -17.34 -11.52
C TYR A 235 -39.91 -18.03 -12.75
N GLN A 236 -40.51 -19.13 -13.24
CA GLN A 236 -40.06 -19.78 -14.48
C GLN A 236 -40.08 -18.77 -15.65
N GLY A 237 -38.90 -18.41 -16.17
CA GLY A 237 -38.70 -17.45 -17.26
C GLY A 237 -38.07 -16.11 -16.87
N ASP A 238 -37.89 -15.80 -15.58
CA ASP A 238 -37.25 -14.57 -15.09
C ASP A 238 -35.71 -14.54 -15.24
N ASP A 239 -35.10 -15.72 -15.36
CA ASP A 239 -33.67 -15.90 -15.60
C ASP A 239 -33.19 -15.17 -16.86
N LYS A 240 -34.03 -15.07 -17.89
CA LYS A 240 -33.69 -14.38 -19.14
C LYS A 240 -33.78 -12.85 -19.05
N GLY A 241 -34.39 -12.31 -18.00
CA GLY A 241 -34.75 -10.88 -17.89
C GLY A 241 -34.14 -10.11 -16.71
N SER A 242 -33.71 -10.78 -15.64
CA SER A 242 -33.21 -10.09 -14.44
C SER A 242 -31.71 -9.75 -14.51
N MET A 243 -31.31 -8.56 -14.03
CA MET A 243 -29.90 -8.18 -13.83
C MET A 243 -29.36 -8.59 -12.45
N GLY A 244 -30.22 -8.99 -11.52
CA GLY A 244 -29.87 -9.38 -10.15
C GLY A 244 -29.41 -10.83 -9.98
N VAL A 245 -29.47 -11.63 -11.05
CA VAL A 245 -29.02 -13.04 -11.04
C VAL A 245 -27.53 -13.17 -11.36
N TYR A 246 -26.97 -12.18 -12.08
CA TYR A 246 -25.66 -12.25 -12.73
C TYR A 246 -24.58 -11.45 -11.98
N GLY A 247 -24.60 -11.50 -10.64
CA GLY A 247 -23.71 -10.72 -9.77
C GLY A 247 -23.78 -11.18 -8.31
N VAL A 248 -22.88 -10.67 -7.48
CA VAL A 248 -22.80 -11.01 -6.05
C VAL A 248 -23.87 -10.26 -5.24
N LYS A 249 -24.44 -9.18 -5.79
CA LYS A 249 -25.48 -8.37 -5.13
C LYS A 249 -26.90 -8.77 -5.55
N GLY A 250 -27.82 -8.65 -4.60
CA GLY A 250 -29.26 -8.72 -4.83
C GLY A 250 -29.86 -7.35 -5.20
N SER A 251 -30.57 -6.72 -4.25
CA SER A 251 -31.20 -5.41 -4.50
C SER A 251 -30.21 -4.34 -4.94
N LYS A 252 -30.50 -3.64 -6.04
CA LYS A 252 -29.63 -2.64 -6.65
C LYS A 252 -30.41 -1.46 -7.25
N PRO A 253 -29.93 -0.21 -7.08
CA PRO A 253 -30.67 0.97 -7.49
C PRO A 253 -30.63 1.14 -9.01
N GLY A 254 -31.78 1.08 -9.67
CA GLY A 254 -31.88 1.37 -11.11
C GLY A 254 -31.52 2.82 -11.47
N ALA A 255 -31.44 3.71 -10.47
CA ALA A 255 -30.98 5.08 -10.64
C ALA A 255 -29.50 5.19 -11.01
N ALA A 256 -28.64 4.29 -10.51
CA ALA A 256 -27.22 4.29 -10.86
C ALA A 256 -27.02 3.96 -12.35
N ALA A 257 -27.72 2.93 -12.85
CA ALA A 257 -27.70 2.57 -14.25
C ALA A 257 -28.20 3.69 -15.17
N VAL A 258 -29.29 4.36 -14.79
CA VAL A 258 -29.82 5.52 -15.54
C VAL A 258 -28.86 6.70 -15.49
N ALA A 259 -28.22 6.98 -14.36
CA ALA A 259 -27.25 8.06 -14.26
C ALA A 259 -26.05 7.81 -15.19
N THR A 260 -25.54 6.57 -15.23
CA THR A 260 -24.47 6.17 -16.15
C THR A 260 -24.89 6.35 -17.60
N TRP A 261 -25.99 5.70 -18.01
CA TRP A 261 -26.50 5.78 -19.38
C TRP A 261 -26.78 7.23 -19.82
N LEU A 262 -27.47 8.02 -18.98
CA LEU A 262 -27.78 9.41 -19.31
C LEU A 262 -26.51 10.24 -19.51
N THR A 263 -25.48 10.00 -18.71
CA THR A 263 -24.21 10.72 -18.82
C THR A 263 -23.48 10.32 -20.11
N HIS A 264 -23.45 9.03 -20.45
CA HIS A 264 -22.91 8.54 -21.73
C HIS A 264 -23.61 9.17 -22.93
N GLN A 265 -24.94 9.21 -22.91
CA GLN A 265 -25.74 9.82 -23.99
C GLN A 265 -25.56 11.34 -24.08
N THR A 266 -25.27 12.00 -22.95
CA THR A 266 -25.10 13.46 -22.90
C THR A 266 -23.70 13.88 -23.37
N LEU A 267 -22.66 13.16 -22.95
CA LEU A 267 -21.27 13.50 -23.27
C LEU A 267 -20.81 12.86 -24.58
N GLY A 268 -21.21 11.62 -24.86
CA GLY A 268 -20.68 10.77 -25.92
C GLY A 268 -19.44 10.00 -25.46
N LEU A 269 -19.42 8.68 -25.62
CA LEU A 269 -18.28 7.80 -25.31
C LEU A 269 -17.28 7.73 -26.47
N ASP A 270 -16.88 8.90 -26.95
CA ASP A 270 -15.97 9.04 -28.07
C ASP A 270 -14.98 10.19 -27.84
N LYS A 271 -14.07 10.38 -28.80
CA LYS A 271 -13.02 11.40 -28.74
C LYS A 271 -13.56 12.84 -28.63
N ASN A 272 -14.76 13.11 -29.14
CA ASN A 272 -15.37 14.43 -29.11
C ASN A 272 -16.12 14.71 -27.79
N GLY A 273 -16.55 13.64 -27.12
CA GLY A 273 -17.22 13.65 -25.82
C GLY A 273 -16.29 13.44 -24.64
N TYR A 274 -16.33 12.25 -24.04
CA TYR A 274 -15.46 11.85 -22.93
C TYR A 274 -13.98 12.00 -23.26
N GLY A 275 -13.56 11.70 -24.49
CA GLY A 275 -12.16 11.84 -24.87
C GLY A 275 -11.67 13.29 -24.78
N ARG A 276 -12.52 14.25 -25.14
CA ARG A 276 -12.24 15.68 -24.94
C ARG A 276 -12.20 16.05 -23.46
N LEU A 277 -13.21 15.62 -22.69
CA LEU A 277 -13.30 15.89 -21.25
C LEU A 277 -12.04 15.41 -20.50
N LEU A 278 -11.61 14.18 -20.79
CA LEU A 278 -10.44 13.55 -20.18
C LEU A 278 -9.13 14.12 -20.73
N GLY A 279 -9.08 14.50 -22.01
CA GLY A 279 -7.95 15.22 -22.60
C GLY A 279 -7.68 16.56 -21.92
N GLU A 280 -8.71 17.31 -21.52
CA GLU A 280 -8.54 18.56 -20.75
C GLU A 280 -8.06 18.30 -19.30
N ALA A 281 -8.54 17.22 -18.68
CA ALA A 281 -8.07 16.79 -17.36
C ALA A 281 -6.59 16.36 -17.39
N ILE A 282 -6.18 15.57 -18.40
CA ILE A 282 -4.78 15.19 -18.64
C ILE A 282 -3.93 16.42 -18.89
N PHE A 283 -4.38 17.35 -19.75
CA PHE A 283 -3.63 18.58 -20.02
C PHE A 283 -3.37 19.40 -18.75
N THR A 284 -4.38 19.52 -17.89
CA THR A 284 -4.26 20.18 -16.58
C THR A 284 -3.31 19.42 -15.66
N CYS A 285 -3.37 18.08 -15.65
CA CYS A 285 -2.45 17.22 -14.93
C CYS A 285 -0.98 17.44 -15.37
N THR A 286 -0.74 17.51 -16.69
CA THR A 286 0.58 17.75 -17.27
C THR A 286 1.11 19.14 -16.92
N LYS A 287 0.26 20.17 -16.89
CA LYS A 287 0.65 21.51 -16.40
C LYS A 287 1.13 21.47 -14.95
N LEU A 288 0.40 20.80 -14.07
CA LEU A 288 0.81 20.65 -12.68
C LEU A 288 2.08 19.81 -12.54
N TYR A 289 2.25 18.76 -13.34
CA TYR A 289 3.51 18.02 -13.41
C TYR A 289 4.69 18.92 -13.79
N CYS A 290 4.52 19.83 -14.75
CA CYS A 290 5.55 20.80 -15.13
C CYS A 290 5.94 21.67 -13.93
N HIS A 291 4.95 22.14 -13.15
CA HIS A 291 5.19 22.86 -11.91
C HIS A 291 5.95 22.02 -10.89
N TRP A 292 5.54 20.78 -10.61
CA TRP A 292 6.23 19.89 -9.65
C TRP A 292 7.68 19.59 -10.07
N THR A 293 7.91 19.39 -11.36
CA THR A 293 9.23 19.07 -11.92
C THR A 293 10.20 20.26 -11.86
N THR A 294 9.68 21.47 -11.96
CA THR A 294 10.46 22.71 -12.09
C THR A 294 10.42 23.59 -10.84
N LEU A 295 9.72 23.14 -9.79
CA LEU A 295 9.39 23.92 -8.62
C LEU A 295 10.62 24.48 -7.92
N THR A 296 11.69 23.69 -7.85
CA THR A 296 12.92 24.03 -7.14
C THR A 296 14.05 24.36 -8.10
N LYS A 297 14.99 25.19 -7.63
CA LYS A 297 16.26 25.50 -8.29
C LYS A 297 17.42 24.79 -7.58
N PRO A 298 18.61 24.66 -8.21
CA PRO A 298 19.76 23.98 -7.60
C PRO A 298 20.20 24.54 -6.23
N ASP A 299 20.02 25.85 -6.01
CA ASP A 299 20.41 26.52 -4.77
C ASP A 299 19.28 26.56 -3.70
N ASP A 300 18.10 25.99 -3.99
CA ASP A 300 17.01 25.94 -3.02
C ASP A 300 17.29 24.89 -1.93
N ASP A 301 16.99 25.21 -0.67
CA ASP A 301 17.03 24.23 0.43
C ASP A 301 15.95 23.14 0.29
N LEU A 302 14.95 23.36 -0.57
CA LEU A 302 13.88 22.41 -0.87
C LEU A 302 14.25 21.60 -2.12
N ILE A 303 14.09 20.28 -2.04
CA ILE A 303 14.26 19.35 -3.17
C ILE A 303 12.91 18.72 -3.47
N VAL A 304 12.37 18.88 -4.67
CA VAL A 304 11.08 18.29 -5.08
C VAL A 304 11.30 17.36 -6.25
N VAL A 305 10.80 16.12 -6.11
CA VAL A 305 11.00 15.06 -7.09
C VAL A 305 9.67 14.40 -7.43
N PRO A 306 9.16 14.57 -8.66
CA PRO A 306 8.04 13.79 -9.15
C PRO A 306 8.45 12.33 -9.35
N LEU A 307 7.55 11.40 -9.04
CA LEU A 307 7.75 9.96 -9.26
C LEU A 307 8.11 9.69 -10.73
N ILE A 308 7.41 10.35 -11.64
CA ILE A 308 7.67 10.26 -13.06
C ILE A 308 8.86 11.14 -13.43
N ARG A 309 9.83 10.54 -14.13
CA ARG A 309 11.05 11.21 -14.58
C ARG A 309 10.77 12.08 -15.80
N PRO A 310 11.35 13.30 -15.92
CA PRO A 310 11.37 14.04 -17.16
C PRO A 310 12.17 13.25 -18.24
N PRO A 311 11.90 13.47 -19.54
CA PRO A 311 12.50 12.73 -20.64
C PRO A 311 14.03 12.60 -20.59
N THR A 312 14.76 13.69 -20.30
CA THR A 312 16.23 13.66 -20.21
C THR A 312 16.72 12.76 -19.07
N GLU A 313 15.98 12.72 -17.97
CA GLU A 313 16.32 11.83 -16.85
C GLU A 313 16.01 10.36 -17.19
N ARG A 314 14.96 10.08 -17.98
CA ARG A 314 14.66 8.71 -18.47
C ARG A 314 15.77 8.18 -19.38
N SER A 315 16.34 9.04 -20.23
CA SER A 315 17.44 8.71 -21.14
C SER A 315 18.83 8.78 -20.49
N ARG A 316 18.91 8.94 -19.16
CA ARG A 316 20.15 9.04 -18.38
C ARG A 316 21.05 10.22 -18.79
N GLY A 317 20.44 11.34 -19.18
CA GLY A 317 21.15 12.59 -19.42
C GLY A 317 21.86 13.12 -18.16
N SER A 318 22.82 14.03 -18.37
CA SER A 318 23.58 14.62 -17.26
C SER A 318 22.72 15.52 -16.37
N LYS A 319 23.19 15.83 -15.15
CA LYS A 319 22.51 16.83 -14.27
C LYS A 319 22.33 18.18 -14.98
N GLU A 320 23.28 18.58 -15.81
CA GLU A 320 23.21 19.83 -16.58
C GLU A 320 22.12 19.77 -17.67
N ASP A 321 22.00 18.64 -18.37
CA ASP A 321 20.96 18.45 -19.40
C ASP A 321 19.57 18.43 -18.78
N ILE A 322 19.42 17.79 -17.61
CA ILE A 322 18.17 17.79 -16.84
C ILE A 322 17.78 19.21 -16.45
N GLU A 323 18.72 20.05 -15.98
CA GLU A 323 18.41 21.43 -15.62
C GLU A 323 18.08 22.28 -16.85
N LYS A 324 18.76 22.07 -17.99
CA LYS A 324 18.39 22.69 -19.27
C LYS A 324 16.97 22.33 -19.71
N GLU A 325 16.57 21.07 -19.52
CA GLU A 325 15.19 20.65 -19.78
C GLU A 325 14.20 21.32 -18.83
N LYS A 326 14.50 21.40 -17.53
CA LYS A 326 13.65 22.12 -16.55
C LYS A 326 13.48 23.60 -16.92
N GLU A 327 14.55 24.27 -17.33
CA GLU A 327 14.50 25.67 -17.82
C GLU A 327 13.63 25.83 -19.07
N ARG A 328 13.59 24.82 -19.95
CA ARG A 328 12.67 24.80 -21.10
C ARG A 328 11.22 24.58 -20.66
N ILE A 329 10.98 23.64 -19.75
CA ILE A 329 9.64 23.34 -19.21
C ILE A 329 9.02 24.57 -18.51
N ARG A 330 9.84 25.40 -17.86
CA ARG A 330 9.39 26.68 -17.26
C ARG A 330 8.81 27.67 -18.29
N LYS A 331 9.15 27.52 -19.57
CA LYS A 331 8.73 28.43 -20.66
C LYS A 331 7.63 27.83 -21.54
N GLU A 332 7.68 26.52 -21.78
CA GLU A 332 6.85 25.84 -22.77
C GLU A 332 6.42 24.45 -22.26
N ILE A 333 5.15 24.09 -22.47
CA ILE A 333 4.66 22.74 -22.18
C ILE A 333 5.11 21.82 -23.33
N LEU A 334 5.90 20.80 -23.01
CA LEU A 334 6.36 19.80 -23.97
C LEU A 334 5.32 18.66 -24.03
N GLY A 335 5.12 18.07 -25.22
CA GLY A 335 4.03 17.12 -25.45
C GLY A 335 4.09 15.82 -24.62
N THR A 336 5.27 15.34 -24.22
CA THR A 336 5.44 14.07 -23.51
C THR A 336 5.95 14.26 -22.08
N LEU A 337 5.14 14.93 -21.25
CA LEU A 337 5.46 15.21 -19.84
C LEU A 337 4.41 14.63 -18.90
N GLY A 338 4.86 14.12 -17.76
CA GLY A 338 3.99 13.61 -16.70
C GLY A 338 3.73 12.11 -16.79
N GLY A 339 2.80 11.67 -15.95
CA GLY A 339 2.33 10.28 -15.89
C GLY A 339 1.43 9.92 -17.06
N ASP A 340 1.10 8.63 -17.12
CA ASP A 340 0.33 8.03 -18.22
C ASP A 340 -1.10 8.60 -18.32
N LEU A 341 -1.72 8.89 -17.16
CA LEU A 341 -3.07 9.43 -17.03
C LEU A 341 -3.06 10.64 -16.07
N MET A 342 -4.19 10.91 -15.39
CA MET A 342 -4.42 12.12 -14.60
C MET A 342 -3.95 12.08 -13.12
N ILE A 343 -2.89 11.32 -12.81
CA ILE A 343 -2.38 11.19 -11.42
C ILE A 343 -0.89 11.51 -11.36
N ASN A 344 -0.56 12.57 -10.63
CA ASN A 344 0.81 12.93 -10.29
C ASN A 344 1.14 12.45 -8.87
N ALA A 345 2.27 11.76 -8.71
CA ALA A 345 2.85 11.45 -7.41
C ALA A 345 4.21 12.15 -7.30
N PHE A 346 4.50 12.74 -6.14
CA PHE A 346 5.77 13.40 -5.88
C PHE A 346 6.09 13.40 -4.39
N ALA A 347 7.38 13.50 -4.08
CA ALA A 347 7.88 13.64 -2.73
C ALA A 347 8.93 14.74 -2.71
N TYR A 348 9.29 15.19 -1.52
CA TYR A 348 10.34 16.19 -1.34
C TYR A 348 11.25 15.88 -0.18
N ASN A 349 12.44 16.44 -0.25
CA ASN A 349 13.48 16.40 0.75
C ASN A 349 14.00 17.82 0.99
N PHE A 350 14.96 17.99 1.88
CA PHE A 350 15.54 19.29 2.19
C PHE A 350 17.05 19.21 2.34
N SER A 351 17.71 20.36 2.30
CA SER A 351 19.14 20.52 2.52
C SER A 351 19.42 21.36 3.76
N ILE A 352 20.53 21.09 4.43
CA ILE A 352 21.07 21.90 5.52
C ILE A 352 22.49 22.32 5.11
N TYR A 353 22.75 23.63 4.99
CA TYR A 353 24.04 24.16 4.53
C TYR A 353 24.49 23.54 3.19
N SER A 354 23.57 23.45 2.24
CA SER A 354 23.78 22.84 0.91
C SER A 354 24.15 21.35 0.93
N LYS A 355 23.92 20.65 2.05
CA LYS A 355 24.00 19.20 2.14
C LYS A 355 22.60 18.60 2.23
N PRO A 356 22.18 17.75 1.29
CA PRO A 356 20.90 17.07 1.36
C PRO A 356 20.77 16.24 2.63
N ASN A 357 19.57 16.23 3.21
CA ASN A 357 19.21 15.32 4.28
C ASN A 357 19.22 13.87 3.77
N THR A 358 19.82 12.96 4.53
CA THR A 358 19.82 11.51 4.25
C THR A 358 18.95 10.71 5.21
N ASP A 359 18.32 11.34 6.20
CA ASP A 359 17.40 10.70 7.14
C ASP A 359 15.98 10.62 6.53
N ILE A 360 15.56 9.39 6.19
CA ILE A 360 14.23 9.13 5.64
C ILE A 360 13.10 9.51 6.61
N GLY A 361 13.32 9.38 7.92
CA GLY A 361 12.36 9.75 8.95
C GLY A 361 12.09 11.25 8.95
N GLU A 362 13.12 12.06 8.75
CA GLU A 362 12.99 13.52 8.66
C GLU A 362 12.38 13.98 7.34
N ALA A 363 12.68 13.31 6.21
CA ALA A 363 11.97 13.54 4.96
C ALA A 363 10.48 13.16 5.07
N ASN A 364 10.17 12.02 5.68
CA ASN A 364 8.80 11.60 5.96
C ASN A 364 8.06 12.60 6.85
N TYR A 365 8.73 13.10 7.89
CA TYR A 365 8.18 14.13 8.76
C TYR A 365 7.82 15.40 7.96
N LEU A 366 8.71 15.89 7.10
CA LEU A 366 8.46 17.06 6.24
C LEU A 366 7.23 16.84 5.32
N ASN A 367 7.15 15.69 4.65
CA ASN A 367 6.03 15.36 3.77
C ASN A 367 4.70 15.26 4.53
N GLN A 368 4.71 14.67 5.74
CA GLN A 368 3.52 14.55 6.58
C GLN A 368 3.04 15.89 7.13
N GLN A 369 3.93 16.77 7.61
CA GLN A 369 3.51 18.09 8.13
C GLN A 369 2.86 18.95 7.05
N THR A 370 3.45 18.95 5.85
CA THR A 370 2.87 19.64 4.70
C THR A 370 1.54 19.01 4.30
N SER A 371 1.44 17.67 4.26
CA SER A 371 0.18 16.97 3.95
C SER A 371 -0.94 17.39 4.90
N LYS A 372 -0.69 17.51 6.21
CA LYS A 372 -1.68 18.00 7.18
C LYS A 372 -2.17 19.42 6.86
N ARG A 373 -1.32 20.28 6.31
CA ARG A 373 -1.70 21.65 5.89
C ARG A 373 -2.46 21.68 4.56
N LEU A 374 -2.35 20.62 3.75
CA LEU A 374 -2.95 20.51 2.42
C LEU A 374 -4.03 19.43 2.33
N SER A 375 -4.47 18.89 3.46
CA SER A 375 -5.54 17.89 3.55
C SER A 375 -6.42 18.18 4.76
N TYR A 376 -7.63 17.63 4.77
CA TYR A 376 -8.50 17.66 5.94
C TYR A 376 -8.75 16.22 6.36
N ALA A 377 -8.01 15.76 7.37
CA ALA A 377 -7.98 14.36 7.79
C ALA A 377 -8.57 14.12 9.19
N GLN A 378 -8.73 15.17 10.00
CA GLN A 378 -9.21 15.07 11.39
C GLN A 378 -10.31 16.10 11.63
N GLU A 379 -11.36 15.71 12.35
CA GLU A 379 -12.51 16.60 12.65
C GLU A 379 -12.13 17.77 13.56
N ASP A 380 -11.06 17.64 14.35
CA ASP A 380 -10.54 18.65 15.28
C ASP A 380 -9.40 19.48 14.69
N ASP A 381 -9.16 19.41 13.37
CA ASP A 381 -8.14 20.24 12.72
C ASP A 381 -8.50 21.74 12.88
N PRO A 382 -7.67 22.54 13.57
CA PRO A 382 -7.98 23.93 13.85
C PRO A 382 -7.87 24.84 12.62
N THR A 383 -7.31 24.34 11.51
CA THR A 383 -7.10 25.11 10.28
C THR A 383 -8.38 25.08 9.42
N PRO A 384 -9.06 26.22 9.22
CA PRO A 384 -10.26 26.29 8.40
C PRO A 384 -10.03 25.78 6.98
N ILE A 385 -11.03 25.09 6.41
CA ILE A 385 -11.01 24.62 5.02
C ILE A 385 -10.74 25.78 4.04
N SER A 386 -11.25 26.99 4.34
CA SER A 386 -11.06 28.19 3.53
C SER A 386 -9.64 28.73 3.50
N GLU A 387 -8.78 28.34 4.45
CA GLU A 387 -7.38 28.76 4.50
C GLU A 387 -6.44 27.82 3.72
N ARG A 388 -6.99 26.74 3.15
CA ARG A 388 -6.21 25.76 2.39
C ARG A 388 -6.18 26.13 0.91
N PRO A 389 -5.00 26.41 0.33
CA PRO A 389 -4.91 26.87 -1.05
C PRO A 389 -5.15 25.74 -2.07
N LEU A 390 -4.93 24.49 -1.67
CA LEU A 390 -5.20 23.28 -2.46
C LEU A 390 -5.40 22.07 -1.55
N PHE A 391 -6.03 21.04 -2.11
CA PHE A 391 -6.17 19.74 -1.48
C PHE A 391 -5.29 18.70 -2.19
N LEU A 392 -4.40 18.08 -1.43
CA LEU A 392 -3.58 16.94 -1.86
C LEU A 392 -3.90 15.74 -0.98
N THR A 393 -3.79 14.55 -1.55
CA THR A 393 -3.78 13.31 -0.77
C THR A 393 -2.35 12.88 -0.51
N SER A 394 -2.13 12.05 0.49
CA SER A 394 -0.82 11.47 0.78
C SER A 394 -0.91 9.97 1.00
N SER A 395 0.17 9.27 0.70
CA SER A 395 0.30 7.84 0.92
C SER A 395 1.76 7.48 1.25
N SER A 396 2.02 6.20 1.47
CA SER A 396 3.34 5.66 1.79
C SER A 396 3.73 4.59 0.79
N PHE A 397 4.89 4.76 0.15
CA PHE A 397 5.52 3.69 -0.61
C PHE A 397 6.18 2.73 0.37
N SER A 398 5.64 1.52 0.48
CA SER A 398 6.29 0.47 1.28
C SER A 398 7.51 -0.07 0.56
N GLU A 399 8.64 -0.17 1.28
CA GLU A 399 9.88 -0.75 0.71
C GLU A 399 9.64 -2.18 0.20
N LYS A 400 8.84 -2.96 0.94
CA LYS A 400 8.50 -4.34 0.59
C LYS A 400 7.69 -4.44 -0.70
N ALA A 401 6.79 -3.48 -0.95
CA ALA A 401 5.89 -3.53 -2.11
C ALA A 401 6.51 -2.90 -3.36
N PHE A 402 7.26 -1.79 -3.21
CA PHE A 402 7.72 -0.97 -4.33
C PHE A 402 9.19 -1.17 -4.69
N THR A 403 9.99 -1.81 -3.83
CA THR A 403 11.36 -2.27 -4.10
C THR A 403 12.21 -1.27 -4.91
N ILE A 404 12.61 -1.63 -6.13
CA ILE A 404 13.49 -0.85 -7.03
C ILE A 404 12.87 0.50 -7.41
N CYS A 405 11.54 0.57 -7.57
CA CYS A 405 10.85 1.83 -7.87
C CYS A 405 11.11 2.85 -6.75
N LEU A 406 10.94 2.40 -5.50
CA LEU A 406 11.18 3.24 -4.34
C LEU A 406 12.66 3.57 -4.14
N THR A 407 13.56 2.59 -4.31
CA THR A 407 15.01 2.85 -4.25
C THR A 407 15.45 3.94 -5.22
N ASN A 408 14.92 3.93 -6.45
CA ASN A 408 15.22 4.97 -7.43
C ASN A 408 14.66 6.34 -7.04
N LEU A 409 13.43 6.40 -6.48
CA LEU A 409 12.87 7.66 -6.00
C LEU A 409 13.69 8.24 -4.83
N LYS A 410 14.10 7.40 -3.87
CA LYS A 410 14.96 7.80 -2.74
C LYS A 410 16.32 8.35 -3.21
N ARG A 411 16.94 7.72 -4.21
CA ARG A 411 18.17 8.22 -4.83
C ARG A 411 17.98 9.60 -5.47
N ARG A 412 16.88 9.79 -6.20
CA ARG A 412 16.56 11.07 -6.85
C ARG A 412 16.25 12.19 -5.86
N LEU A 413 15.73 11.84 -4.69
CA LEU A 413 15.55 12.75 -3.55
C LEU A 413 16.84 13.02 -2.77
N GLU A 414 17.97 12.42 -3.19
CA GLU A 414 19.27 12.51 -2.52
C GLU A 414 19.25 11.95 -1.07
N LEU A 415 18.28 11.09 -0.76
CA LEU A 415 18.18 10.37 0.52
C LEU A 415 19.10 9.14 0.57
N SER A 416 19.38 8.54 -0.58
CA SER A 416 20.06 7.26 -0.72
C SER A 416 21.18 7.36 -1.74
N SER A 417 22.31 6.72 -1.46
CA SER A 417 23.39 6.49 -2.42
C SER A 417 23.72 4.99 -2.50
N ASP A 418 24.61 4.59 -3.41
CA ASP A 418 25.10 3.22 -3.47
C ASP A 418 25.99 2.86 -2.28
N GLU A 419 26.66 3.85 -1.69
CA GLU A 419 27.49 3.70 -0.48
C GLU A 419 26.67 3.73 0.81
N ASN A 420 25.51 4.40 0.80
CA ASN A 420 24.63 4.55 1.95
C ASN A 420 23.15 4.41 1.52
N PRO A 421 22.64 3.17 1.41
CA PRO A 421 21.26 2.92 1.00
C PRO A 421 20.27 3.32 2.09
N ALA A 422 19.24 4.11 1.74
CA ALA A 422 18.18 4.47 2.67
C ALA A 422 17.11 3.38 2.73
N HIS A 423 16.93 2.77 3.90
CA HIS A 423 15.91 1.76 4.18
C HIS A 423 14.62 2.36 4.77
N GLY A 424 13.50 1.65 4.64
CA GLY A 424 12.20 2.04 5.19
C GLY A 424 11.24 2.65 4.18
N ASP A 425 10.02 2.91 4.63
CA ASP A 425 8.93 3.44 3.81
C ASP A 425 9.10 4.94 3.55
N LEU A 426 8.60 5.43 2.41
CA LEU A 426 8.66 6.85 2.04
C LEU A 426 7.26 7.43 1.85
N GLN A 427 6.99 8.53 2.54
CA GLN A 427 5.79 9.33 2.40
C GLN A 427 5.85 10.17 1.13
N PHE A 428 4.74 10.23 0.43
CA PHE A 428 4.60 11.03 -0.79
C PHE A 428 3.22 11.66 -0.89
N LEU A 429 3.12 12.70 -1.70
CA LEU A 429 1.88 13.40 -1.99
C LEU A 429 1.39 13.02 -3.38
N VAL A 430 0.07 13.01 -3.52
CA VAL A 430 -0.65 12.64 -4.73
C VAL A 430 -1.58 13.78 -5.11
N ASN A 431 -1.50 14.13 -6.39
CA ASN A 431 -2.35 15.09 -7.04
C ASN A 431 -3.13 14.38 -8.15
N VAL A 432 -4.41 14.09 -7.90
CA VAL A 432 -5.34 13.54 -8.89
C VAL A 432 -6.09 14.70 -9.54
N MET A 433 -6.01 14.83 -10.87
CA MET A 433 -6.59 15.96 -11.60
C MET A 433 -7.78 15.54 -12.44
N MET A 434 -8.97 15.64 -11.85
CA MET A 434 -10.25 15.39 -12.53
C MET A 434 -10.99 16.68 -12.88
N SER A 435 -10.39 17.86 -12.65
CA SER A 435 -11.02 19.11 -13.07
C SER A 435 -10.86 19.25 -14.58
N PRO A 436 -11.94 19.22 -15.37
CA PRO A 436 -11.86 19.46 -16.80
C PRO A 436 -11.80 20.96 -17.12
N TRP A 437 -11.98 21.83 -16.12
CA TRP A 437 -11.81 23.25 -16.32
C TRP A 437 -10.31 23.51 -16.54
N PRO A 438 -9.92 24.00 -17.73
CA PRO A 438 -8.54 24.35 -17.99
C PRO A 438 -8.24 25.52 -17.06
N THR A 439 -7.59 25.21 -15.94
CA THR A 439 -7.27 26.21 -14.95
C THR A 439 -6.30 27.18 -15.60
N ASP A 440 -6.72 28.45 -15.63
CA ASP A 440 -5.94 29.55 -16.18
C ASP A 440 -4.52 29.51 -15.57
N SER A 441 -3.50 29.75 -16.39
CA SER A 441 -2.11 29.67 -15.95
C SER A 441 -1.81 30.51 -14.70
N PRO A 442 -2.38 31.72 -14.51
CA PRO A 442 -2.31 32.47 -13.26
C PRO A 442 -2.92 31.75 -12.06
N PHE A 443 -4.03 31.03 -12.21
CA PHE A 443 -4.64 30.28 -11.12
C PHE A 443 -3.73 29.12 -10.68
N LEU A 444 -3.27 28.29 -11.63
CA LEU A 444 -2.32 27.21 -11.34
C LEU A 444 -1.03 27.74 -10.71
N HIS A 445 -0.51 28.83 -11.25
CA HIS A 445 0.69 29.47 -10.71
C HIS A 445 0.46 29.95 -9.28
N SER A 446 -0.69 30.58 -8.97
CA SER A 446 -1.03 31.01 -7.61
C SER A 446 -1.18 29.85 -6.63
N LEU A 447 -1.74 28.73 -7.10
CA LEU A 447 -1.93 27.51 -6.33
C LEU A 447 -0.56 26.88 -6.00
N VAL A 448 0.32 26.77 -6.99
CA VAL A 448 1.68 26.24 -6.84
C VAL A 448 2.56 27.16 -6.00
N ALA A 449 2.40 28.49 -6.13
CA ALA A 449 3.11 29.45 -5.29
C ALA A 449 2.69 29.30 -3.82
N SER A 450 1.40 29.14 -3.56
CA SER A 450 0.88 28.91 -2.20
C SER A 450 1.38 27.58 -1.63
N PHE A 451 1.42 26.52 -2.45
CA PHE A 451 2.05 25.24 -2.09
C PHE A 451 3.51 25.46 -1.70
N ARG A 452 4.30 26.16 -2.52
CA ARG A 452 5.72 26.43 -2.26
C ARG A 452 5.91 27.17 -0.95
N THR A 453 5.12 28.22 -0.67
CA THR A 453 5.18 28.96 0.59
C THR A 453 4.96 28.05 1.81
N ILE A 454 3.95 27.18 1.75
CA ILE A 454 3.65 26.24 2.83
C ILE A 454 4.84 25.28 3.05
N VAL A 455 5.37 24.70 1.97
CA VAL A 455 6.50 23.76 2.07
C VAL A 455 7.76 24.46 2.58
N GLU A 456 8.07 25.66 2.11
CA GLU A 456 9.24 26.42 2.58
C GLU A 456 9.15 26.79 4.07
N GLU A 457 7.95 27.06 4.59
CA GLU A 457 7.73 27.22 6.03
C GLU A 457 8.01 25.93 6.81
N GLU A 458 7.59 24.77 6.30
CA GLU A 458 7.90 23.48 6.93
C GLU A 458 9.38 23.12 6.80
N VAL A 459 10.02 23.44 5.67
CA VAL A 459 11.47 23.29 5.45
C VAL A 459 12.26 24.06 6.51
N LYS A 460 11.90 25.32 6.78
CA LYS A 460 12.54 26.11 7.84
C LYS A 460 12.43 25.43 9.21
N LYS A 461 11.29 24.82 9.52
CA LYS A 461 11.09 24.09 10.78
C LYS A 461 11.94 22.83 10.84
N VAL A 462 12.02 22.03 9.77
CA VAL A 462 12.84 20.81 9.76
C VAL A 462 14.34 21.11 9.71
N ILE A 463 14.77 22.19 9.06
CA ILE A 463 16.15 22.67 9.14
C ILE A 463 16.49 23.04 10.59
N ALA A 464 15.64 23.85 11.26
CA ALA A 464 15.87 24.23 12.65
C ALA A 464 15.89 23.02 13.60
N ARG A 465 15.04 22.03 13.34
CA ARG A 465 14.94 20.75 14.05
C ARG A 465 16.18 19.86 13.87
N ASN A 466 16.81 19.89 12.69
CA ASN A 466 17.95 19.04 12.33
C ASN A 466 19.31 19.75 12.34
N THR A 467 19.34 21.04 12.72
CA THR A 467 20.59 21.77 12.90
C THR A 467 21.15 21.52 14.30
N GLU A 468 22.36 20.95 14.37
CA GLU A 468 23.13 20.89 15.61
C GLU A 468 23.59 22.30 15.99
N LYS A 469 23.12 22.78 17.14
CA LYS A 469 23.51 24.06 17.75
C LYS A 469 23.50 23.92 19.26
N PRO A 470 24.25 24.75 20.01
CA PRO A 470 24.11 24.81 21.45
C PRO A 470 22.65 25.05 21.85
N ASP A 471 22.14 24.24 22.78
CA ASP A 471 20.76 24.29 23.25
C ASP A 471 20.67 23.97 24.76
N ILE A 472 19.48 24.13 25.34
CA ILE A 472 19.22 23.80 26.75
C ILE A 472 18.86 22.31 26.86
N HIS A 473 19.77 21.54 27.46
CA HIS A 473 19.55 20.11 27.69
C HIS A 473 18.98 19.86 29.09
N GLY A 474 17.93 19.03 29.16
CA GLY A 474 17.35 18.58 30.42
C GLY A 474 18.10 17.37 30.98
N PHE A 475 18.25 17.33 32.30
CA PHE A 475 18.83 16.19 33.00
C PHE A 475 17.96 15.79 34.18
N VAL A 476 17.72 14.49 34.36
CA VAL A 476 17.17 13.93 35.58
C VAL A 476 18.32 13.64 36.54
N MET A 477 18.25 14.21 37.74
CA MET A 477 19.22 13.97 38.79
C MET A 477 18.88 12.68 39.54
N GLN A 478 19.86 11.81 39.72
CA GLN A 478 19.74 10.57 40.47
C GLN A 478 20.91 10.37 41.43
N GLY A 479 20.66 9.72 42.58
CA GLY A 479 21.65 9.45 43.61
C GLY A 479 21.70 10.51 44.71
N LEU A 480 21.95 10.08 45.94
CA LEU A 480 22.09 10.95 47.12
C LEU A 480 23.56 11.13 47.51
N ASP A 481 24.36 10.06 47.38
CA ASP A 481 25.78 10.07 47.74
C ASP A 481 26.66 10.48 46.54
N LYS A 482 26.36 9.95 45.35
CA LYS A 482 27.02 10.30 44.09
C LYS A 482 25.97 10.69 43.06
N ILE A 483 25.99 11.96 42.67
CA ILE A 483 25.03 12.53 41.74
C ILE A 483 25.33 12.06 40.31
N HIS A 484 24.34 11.42 39.68
CA HIS A 484 24.29 11.09 38.26
C HIS A 484 23.29 12.01 37.56
N LEU A 485 23.63 12.46 36.36
CA LEU A 485 22.76 13.27 35.52
C LEU A 485 22.39 12.45 34.28
N VAL A 486 21.13 12.03 34.20
CA VAL A 486 20.59 11.29 33.05
C VAL A 486 20.05 12.31 32.06
N HIS A 487 20.64 12.40 30.88
CA HIS A 487 20.14 13.28 29.82
C HIS A 487 18.72 12.87 29.42
N VAL A 488 17.84 13.83 29.19
CA VAL A 488 16.51 13.58 28.64
C VAL A 488 16.58 13.82 27.13
N PRO A 489 16.76 12.77 26.31
CA PRO A 489 16.95 12.94 24.87
C PRO A 489 15.63 13.31 24.19
N MET A 490 15.74 14.15 23.16
CA MET A 490 14.67 14.40 22.21
C MET A 490 15.07 13.79 20.89
N LEU A 491 14.61 12.55 20.62
CA LEU A 491 14.91 11.81 19.38
C LEU A 491 14.46 12.56 18.10
N ASN A 492 13.66 13.60 18.28
CA ASN A 492 13.12 14.42 17.23
C ASN A 492 13.92 15.73 17.01
N MET A 493 14.95 16.03 17.82
CA MET A 493 15.77 17.25 17.68
C MET A 493 17.24 16.85 17.54
N ALA A 494 17.92 17.24 16.45
CA ALA A 494 19.30 16.80 16.20
C ALA A 494 20.25 17.18 17.34
N ALA A 495 20.13 18.39 17.90
CA ALA A 495 20.94 18.82 19.05
C ALA A 495 20.79 17.91 20.29
N HIS A 496 19.71 17.12 20.39
CA HIS A 496 19.42 16.25 21.53
C HIS A 496 19.51 14.75 21.19
N ARG A 497 19.93 14.39 19.96
CA ARG A 497 20.19 13.02 19.52
C ARG A 497 21.69 12.74 19.60
N TRP A 498 22.14 11.92 20.55
CA TRP A 498 23.53 11.44 20.57
C TRP A 498 23.72 10.30 19.53
N GLN A 499 24.88 10.26 18.87
CA GLN A 499 25.15 9.50 17.62
C GLN A 499 24.98 7.96 17.67
N ASN A 500 24.37 7.45 16.58
CA ASN A 500 24.44 6.12 15.89
C ASN A 500 23.64 4.88 16.36
N PRO A 501 22.65 4.43 15.56
CA PRO A 501 22.24 3.01 15.45
C PRO A 501 22.51 2.34 14.07
N ASP A 502 23.06 3.03 13.07
CA ASP A 502 22.87 2.66 11.66
C ASP A 502 23.89 1.68 11.02
N LYS A 503 24.57 0.82 11.79
CA LYS A 503 25.38 -0.28 11.21
C LYS A 503 24.92 -1.63 11.70
N PHE A 504 24.53 -2.52 10.79
CA PHE A 504 24.21 -3.91 11.08
C PHE A 504 25.00 -4.86 10.16
N TYR A 505 25.50 -5.94 10.75
CA TYR A 505 26.15 -7.03 10.03
C TYR A 505 25.12 -8.16 9.86
N THR A 506 25.09 -8.77 8.67
CA THR A 506 24.26 -9.96 8.47
C THR A 506 25.11 -11.21 8.55
N PHE A 507 24.52 -12.24 9.12
CA PHE A 507 25.09 -13.58 9.20
C PHE A 507 24.17 -14.53 8.46
N ALA A 508 24.69 -15.24 7.49
CA ALA A 508 23.92 -16.21 6.71
C ALA A 508 24.67 -17.54 6.64
N ASN A 509 23.94 -18.65 6.60
CA ASN A 509 24.52 -19.94 6.28
C ASN A 509 25.00 -19.93 4.82
N VAL A 510 26.20 -20.46 4.57
CA VAL A 510 26.81 -20.47 3.23
C VAL A 510 26.08 -21.40 2.27
N ALA A 511 25.44 -22.46 2.77
CA ALA A 511 24.63 -23.41 2.01
C ALA A 511 23.21 -23.54 2.61
N PRO A 512 22.14 -23.67 1.79
CA PRO A 512 20.76 -23.79 2.28
C PRO A 512 20.58 -24.93 3.29
N GLU A 513 19.90 -24.67 4.42
CA GLU A 513 19.71 -25.64 5.49
C GLU A 513 18.35 -25.45 6.18
N LYS A 514 17.82 -26.48 6.85
CA LYS A 514 16.57 -26.37 7.63
C LYS A 514 16.82 -25.74 9.00
N LEU A 515 15.95 -24.80 9.40
CA LEU A 515 16.07 -24.10 10.69
C LEU A 515 16.12 -25.05 11.90
N GLY A 516 15.31 -26.11 11.93
CA GLY A 516 15.34 -27.10 13.01
C GLY A 516 16.67 -27.86 13.12
N ASP A 517 17.36 -28.05 11.99
CA ASP A 517 18.65 -28.74 11.94
C ASP A 517 19.79 -27.77 12.30
N LEU A 518 19.68 -26.49 11.92
CA LEU A 518 20.57 -25.40 12.36
C LEU A 518 20.58 -25.24 13.89
N LEU A 519 19.40 -25.24 14.51
CA LEU A 519 19.23 -25.09 15.97
C LEU A 519 19.80 -26.28 16.76
N ASN A 520 19.90 -27.47 16.13
CA ASN A 520 20.44 -28.68 16.74
C ASN A 520 21.89 -28.98 16.32
N SER A 521 22.49 -28.15 15.46
CA SER A 521 23.81 -28.41 14.90
C SER A 521 24.93 -28.16 15.92
N SER A 522 25.81 -29.14 16.10
CA SER A 522 26.97 -29.09 17.01
C SER A 522 28.17 -28.33 16.43
N GLY A 523 27.94 -27.35 15.55
CA GLY A 523 29.00 -26.51 14.99
C GLY A 523 29.51 -26.89 13.60
N ASP A 524 28.79 -27.71 12.82
CA ASP A 524 29.26 -28.15 11.50
C ASP A 524 28.81 -27.29 10.31
N VAL A 525 27.94 -26.30 10.54
CA VAL A 525 27.45 -25.41 9.48
C VAL A 525 28.30 -24.14 9.40
N GLU A 526 28.77 -23.83 8.20
CA GLU A 526 29.60 -22.66 7.91
C GLU A 526 28.71 -21.44 7.59
N PHE A 527 29.00 -20.33 8.27
CA PHE A 527 28.31 -19.06 8.15
C PHE A 527 29.23 -18.01 7.52
N ARG A 528 28.63 -17.08 6.78
CA ARG A 528 29.26 -15.87 6.25
C ARG A 528 28.80 -14.65 7.06
N MET A 529 29.70 -13.70 7.27
CA MET A 529 29.40 -12.37 7.82
C MET A 529 29.59 -11.30 6.76
N ASP A 530 28.63 -10.39 6.65
CA ASP A 530 28.58 -9.35 5.64
C ASP A 530 28.22 -7.99 6.26
N ASP A 531 28.75 -6.90 5.70
CA ASP A 531 28.30 -5.53 6.03
C ASP A 531 26.97 -5.28 5.31
N GLY A 532 25.86 -5.19 6.04
CA GLY A 532 24.51 -5.22 5.46
C GLY A 532 24.14 -6.57 4.81
N ILE A 533 23.16 -6.60 3.90
CA ILE A 533 22.71 -7.81 3.18
C ILE A 533 23.53 -7.96 1.88
N PRO A 534 24.26 -9.08 1.65
CA PRO A 534 25.13 -9.23 0.49
C PRO A 534 24.35 -9.52 -0.82
N GLY A 535 24.86 -9.01 -1.95
CA GLY A 535 24.40 -9.39 -3.30
C GLY A 535 25.02 -10.70 -3.82
N ASP A 536 24.49 -11.23 -4.92
CA ASP A 536 24.97 -12.48 -5.54
C ASP A 536 26.46 -12.39 -5.93
N GLY A 537 27.26 -13.33 -5.43
CA GLY A 537 28.69 -13.45 -5.74
C GLY A 537 29.63 -12.54 -4.92
N VAL A 538 29.12 -11.76 -3.96
CA VAL A 538 29.96 -10.94 -3.07
C VAL A 538 30.72 -11.83 -2.07
N GLU A 539 32.04 -11.64 -1.96
CA GLU A 539 32.88 -12.31 -0.96
C GLU A 539 32.60 -11.74 0.44
N PRO A 540 32.37 -12.58 1.46
CA PRO A 540 32.03 -12.11 2.80
C PRO A 540 33.23 -11.57 3.56
N LEU A 541 32.96 -10.75 4.58
CA LEU A 541 33.97 -10.20 5.49
C LEU A 541 34.68 -11.30 6.29
N ALA A 542 33.97 -12.39 6.62
CA ALA A 542 34.52 -13.57 7.25
C ALA A 542 33.65 -14.81 7.01
N LYS A 543 34.27 -15.99 7.03
CA LYS A 543 33.57 -17.29 7.11
C LYS A 543 33.97 -18.00 8.40
N PHE A 544 32.99 -18.55 9.12
CA PHE A 544 33.23 -19.23 10.39
C PHE A 544 32.10 -20.19 10.73
N LYS A 545 32.35 -21.10 11.66
CA LYS A 545 31.37 -22.08 12.12
C LYS A 545 30.70 -21.61 13.41
N LEU A 546 29.37 -21.66 13.44
CA LEU A 546 28.57 -21.34 14.63
C LEU A 546 28.01 -22.61 15.25
N SER A 547 28.08 -22.70 16.58
CA SER A 547 27.36 -23.72 17.37
C SER A 547 26.40 -23.00 18.33
N HIS A 548 25.30 -23.65 18.72
CA HIS A 548 24.30 -23.14 19.67
C HIS A 548 23.48 -21.94 19.17
N ILE A 549 22.69 -22.14 18.10
CA ILE A 549 21.82 -21.11 17.52
C ILE A 549 20.51 -21.02 18.32
N HIS A 550 20.10 -19.81 18.72
CA HIS A 550 18.87 -19.54 19.46
C HIS A 550 17.99 -18.48 18.75
N VAL A 551 16.67 -18.60 18.85
CA VAL A 551 15.70 -17.62 18.30
C VAL A 551 15.28 -16.64 19.40
N VAL A 552 15.39 -15.34 19.15
CA VAL A 552 15.11 -14.28 20.15
C VAL A 552 13.81 -13.53 19.87
N VAL A 553 12.91 -13.51 20.88
CA VAL A 553 11.83 -12.51 21.05
C VAL A 553 12.42 -11.34 21.86
N LYS A 554 12.44 -10.11 21.34
CA LYS A 554 13.19 -9.00 21.96
C LYS A 554 12.53 -8.48 23.25
N ARG A 555 13.26 -8.61 24.36
CA ARG A 555 12.95 -8.15 25.73
C ARG A 555 13.42 -6.72 25.96
N MET A 556 12.85 -6.00 26.93
CA MET A 556 13.12 -4.59 27.17
C MET A 556 14.43 -4.35 27.96
N PRO A 557 15.41 -3.64 27.39
CA PRO A 557 16.73 -3.42 27.98
C PRO A 557 16.85 -2.09 28.74
N PHE A 558 17.53 -2.08 29.88
CA PHE A 558 17.85 -0.90 30.68
C PHE A 558 19.35 -0.86 30.98
N TYR A 559 19.97 0.32 30.92
CA TYR A 559 21.24 0.56 31.59
C TYR A 559 21.04 0.48 33.10
N LEU A 560 21.96 -0.16 33.80
CA LEU A 560 21.98 -0.36 35.25
C LEU A 560 23.31 0.16 35.79
N TYR A 561 23.27 1.17 36.65
CA TYR A 561 24.47 1.89 37.11
C TYR A 561 24.30 2.42 38.53
N GLY A 562 25.41 2.86 39.14
CA GLY A 562 25.42 3.51 40.44
C GLY A 562 26.51 2.95 41.36
N SER A 563 26.12 2.51 42.55
CA SER A 563 27.00 1.96 43.58
C SER A 563 26.32 0.85 44.36
N ASN A 564 27.06 0.14 45.22
CA ASN A 564 26.47 -0.92 46.05
C ASN A 564 25.43 -0.38 47.06
N ALA A 565 25.44 0.92 47.36
CA ALA A 565 24.47 1.57 48.24
C ALA A 565 23.23 2.05 47.47
N GLU A 566 23.41 2.49 46.22
CA GLU A 566 22.37 3.13 45.41
C GLU A 566 22.48 2.67 43.95
N VAL A 567 21.43 2.02 43.44
CA VAL A 567 21.38 1.53 42.06
C VAL A 567 20.27 2.22 41.29
N HIS A 568 20.51 2.49 40.01
CA HIS A 568 19.60 3.20 39.10
C HIS A 568 19.45 2.44 37.79
N VAL A 569 18.30 2.62 37.14
CA VAL A 569 18.02 2.08 35.79
C VAL A 569 17.58 3.17 34.83
N ASP A 570 17.93 3.00 33.56
CA ASP A 570 17.53 3.89 32.48
C ASP A 570 17.30 3.15 31.16
N HIS A 571 16.18 3.39 30.50
CA HIS A 571 15.78 2.65 29.30
C HIS A 571 16.74 2.87 28.12
N VAL A 572 17.17 1.80 27.45
CA VAL A 572 18.06 1.90 26.28
C VAL A 572 17.26 2.30 25.04
N LEU A 573 17.32 3.58 24.68
CA LEU A 573 16.63 4.10 23.50
C LEU A 573 17.42 3.85 22.20
N ARG A 574 16.93 2.94 21.35
CA ARG A 574 17.52 2.66 20.02
C ARG A 574 16.59 2.91 18.83
N THR A 575 15.29 3.04 19.07
CA THR A 575 14.27 3.22 18.02
C THR A 575 13.30 4.34 18.37
N SER A 576 12.62 4.87 17.37
CA SER A 576 11.55 5.86 17.52
C SER A 576 10.30 5.39 16.73
N PRO A 577 9.07 5.61 17.24
CA PRO A 577 8.72 6.28 18.50
C PRO A 577 9.03 5.42 19.73
N ASN A 578 9.53 6.05 20.80
CA ASN A 578 9.82 5.39 22.08
C ASN A 578 9.77 6.42 23.22
N ALA A 579 10.03 6.02 24.47
CA ALA A 579 10.01 6.90 25.63
C ALA A 579 11.17 6.64 26.59
N GLN A 580 11.73 7.73 27.12
CA GLN A 580 12.69 7.68 28.22
C GLN A 580 11.99 7.18 29.48
N LEU A 581 12.46 6.07 30.05
CA LEU A 581 11.94 5.52 31.30
C LEU A 581 13.12 5.33 32.26
N SER A 582 13.07 6.03 33.38
CA SER A 582 14.17 6.06 34.35
C SER A 582 13.65 5.70 35.74
N GLY A 583 14.41 4.88 36.47
CA GLY A 583 14.12 4.46 37.83
C GLY A 583 15.29 4.74 38.76
N GLY A 584 15.09 5.61 39.75
CA GLY A 584 16.09 5.87 40.78
C GLY A 584 15.96 4.94 41.98
N CYS A 585 17.08 4.60 42.63
CA CYS A 585 17.12 3.85 43.89
C CYS A 585 16.39 2.50 43.83
N VAL A 586 16.59 1.76 42.73
CA VAL A 586 16.04 0.43 42.57
C VAL A 586 16.73 -0.56 43.53
N LYS A 587 16.00 -1.60 43.92
CA LYS A 587 16.52 -2.67 44.79
C LYS A 587 16.78 -3.89 43.93
N LEU A 588 18.00 -4.41 43.99
CA LEU A 588 18.40 -5.63 43.31
C LEU A 588 18.59 -6.75 44.33
N LYS A 589 18.07 -7.94 44.03
CA LYS A 589 18.37 -9.15 44.81
C LYS A 589 19.19 -10.12 43.95
N VAL A 590 20.51 -9.93 43.96
CA VAL A 590 21.46 -10.67 43.10
C VAL A 590 22.39 -11.52 43.96
N GLU A 591 22.60 -12.79 43.58
CA GLU A 591 23.66 -13.64 44.14
C GLU A 591 24.49 -14.30 43.02
N PRO A 592 25.83 -14.11 42.98
CA PRO A 592 26.63 -13.21 43.83
C PRO A 592 26.31 -11.72 43.60
N ALA A 593 26.54 -10.88 44.60
CA ALA A 593 26.25 -9.45 44.48
C ALA A 593 27.07 -8.79 43.36
N ILE A 594 26.45 -7.87 42.61
CA ILE A 594 27.10 -7.06 41.58
C ILE A 594 28.19 -6.20 42.24
N THR A 595 29.36 -6.11 41.60
CA THR A 595 30.48 -5.34 42.16
C THR A 595 30.29 -3.83 41.94
N HIS A 596 30.96 -3.04 42.79
CA HIS A 596 30.95 -1.58 42.66
C HIS A 596 31.55 -1.11 41.33
N GLU A 597 32.53 -1.84 40.81
CA GLU A 597 33.18 -1.59 39.51
C GLU A 597 32.20 -1.78 38.35
N GLN A 598 31.44 -2.89 38.36
CA GLN A 598 30.41 -3.16 37.33
C GLN A 598 29.33 -2.07 37.33
N LEU A 599 28.85 -1.65 38.50
CA LEU A 599 27.88 -0.54 38.59
C LEU A 599 28.47 0.82 38.19
N GLY A 600 29.79 1.00 38.36
CA GLY A 600 30.52 2.20 37.96
C GLY A 600 30.74 2.32 36.45
N GLU A 601 30.94 1.18 35.77
CA GLU A 601 31.05 1.11 34.30
C GLU A 601 29.67 1.22 33.62
N GLY A 602 28.61 0.78 34.31
CA GLY A 602 27.26 0.70 33.77
C GLY A 602 27.07 -0.57 32.95
N ILE A 603 26.17 -1.44 33.41
CA ILE A 603 25.86 -2.71 32.77
C ILE A 603 24.43 -2.67 32.19
N VAL A 604 23.99 -3.72 31.51
CA VAL A 604 22.65 -3.81 30.93
C VAL A 604 21.81 -4.84 31.68
N ALA A 605 20.64 -4.41 32.15
CA ALA A 605 19.60 -5.23 32.74
C ALA A 605 18.43 -5.39 31.76
N VAL A 606 18.12 -6.62 31.38
CA VAL A 606 17.07 -6.96 30.42
C VAL A 606 15.89 -7.56 31.16
N PHE A 607 14.73 -6.93 31.07
CA PHE A 607 13.53 -7.39 31.76
C PHE A 607 12.93 -8.57 31.02
N GLU A 608 12.85 -9.72 31.69
CA GLU A 608 12.44 -11.00 31.13
C GLU A 608 10.93 -11.07 30.84
N ASP A 609 10.15 -10.26 31.54
CA ASP A 609 8.69 -10.20 31.53
C ASP A 609 8.14 -8.98 30.78
N VAL A 610 9.00 -8.05 30.36
CA VAL A 610 8.63 -6.86 29.58
C VAL A 610 9.11 -7.01 28.14
N PHE A 611 8.16 -7.24 27.23
CA PHE A 611 8.43 -7.47 25.81
C PHE A 611 8.20 -6.18 25.01
N GLU A 612 9.24 -5.35 24.90
CA GLU A 612 9.17 -4.00 24.34
C GLU A 612 8.43 -3.93 22.99
N ASN A 613 8.76 -4.82 22.05
CA ASN A 613 8.14 -4.84 20.72
C ASN A 613 6.63 -5.13 20.75
N SER A 614 6.14 -5.85 21.77
CA SER A 614 4.72 -6.20 21.88
C SER A 614 3.85 -5.06 22.40
N ILE A 615 4.46 -4.07 23.04
CA ILE A 615 3.78 -2.92 23.67
C ILE A 615 4.02 -1.61 22.89
N HIS A 616 4.73 -1.67 21.76
CA HIS A 616 4.97 -0.50 20.91
C HIS A 616 3.78 -0.19 19.97
N PRO A 617 3.44 1.10 19.76
CA PRO A 617 3.98 2.27 20.45
C PRO A 617 3.53 2.30 21.92
N LEU A 618 4.45 2.70 22.81
CA LEU A 618 4.20 2.66 24.26
C LEU A 618 2.87 3.33 24.67
N PRO A 619 2.05 2.68 25.52
CA PRO A 619 0.75 3.22 25.94
C PRO A 619 0.88 4.58 26.60
N ARG A 620 -0.01 5.53 26.26
CA ARG A 620 0.03 6.90 26.79
C ARG A 620 -1.25 7.28 27.54
N VAL A 621 -1.11 8.17 28.53
CA VAL A 621 -2.20 8.77 29.31
C VAL A 621 -2.08 10.29 29.26
N GLU A 622 -3.21 10.99 29.29
CA GLU A 622 -3.24 12.45 29.38
C GLU A 622 -2.70 12.92 30.74
N VAL A 623 -1.95 14.02 30.72
CA VAL A 623 -1.46 14.67 31.93
C VAL A 623 -2.37 15.87 32.20
N GLU A 624 -2.91 15.98 33.41
CA GLU A 624 -3.72 17.14 33.82
C GLU A 624 -2.94 18.44 33.54
N ASP A 625 -3.62 19.41 32.94
CA ASP A 625 -3.09 20.74 32.59
C ASP A 625 -1.90 20.76 31.60
N SER A 626 -1.66 19.67 30.85
CA SER A 626 -0.67 19.62 29.76
C SER A 626 -1.24 19.10 28.45
N LYS A 627 -0.70 19.59 27.32
CA LYS A 627 -0.95 18.99 25.99
C LYS A 627 -0.13 17.72 25.77
N ASP A 628 0.81 17.42 26.65
CA ASP A 628 1.69 16.26 26.55
C ASP A 628 1.03 15.00 27.13
N LYS A 629 1.32 13.86 26.51
CA LYS A 629 0.86 12.54 26.98
C LYS A 629 2.04 11.80 27.60
N ALA A 630 1.90 11.38 28.85
CA ALA A 630 2.91 10.57 29.55
C ALA A 630 2.73 9.08 29.24
N VAL A 631 3.78 8.28 29.41
CA VAL A 631 3.65 6.81 29.32
C VAL A 631 2.81 6.31 30.49
N LYS A 632 1.83 5.46 30.19
CA LYS A 632 1.01 4.79 31.19
C LYS A 632 1.80 3.62 31.79
N LEU A 633 2.55 3.88 32.86
CA LEU A 633 3.47 2.91 33.47
C LEU A 633 2.79 1.64 34.02
N ASP A 634 1.52 1.72 34.42
CA ASP A 634 0.70 0.60 34.91
C ASP A 634 0.01 -0.20 33.79
N ALA A 635 0.32 0.08 32.51
CA ALA A 635 -0.24 -0.66 31.39
C ALA A 635 0.15 -2.14 31.44
N ALA A 636 -0.80 -3.00 31.03
CA ALA A 636 -0.56 -4.44 30.92
C ALA A 636 0.62 -4.72 29.98
N GLY A 637 1.56 -5.54 30.43
CA GLY A 637 2.81 -5.84 29.72
C GLY A 637 3.97 -4.86 29.96
N LEU A 638 3.74 -3.70 30.60
CA LEU A 638 4.79 -2.76 31.02
C LEU A 638 5.03 -2.81 32.54
N SER A 639 3.97 -2.57 33.33
CA SER A 639 3.96 -2.69 34.81
C SER A 639 5.14 -2.05 35.57
N LEU A 640 5.72 -0.96 35.05
CA LEU A 640 6.83 -0.23 35.66
C LEU A 640 6.36 0.70 36.80
N ILE A 641 5.71 0.12 37.80
CA ILE A 641 5.16 0.83 38.97
C ILE A 641 5.97 0.55 40.25
N PRO A 642 6.05 1.51 41.20
CA PRO A 642 6.75 1.30 42.45
C PRO A 642 6.29 0.06 43.20
N GLY A 643 7.25 -0.80 43.59
CA GLY A 643 6.99 -2.02 44.36
C GLY A 643 6.70 -3.27 43.53
N HIS A 644 6.53 -3.14 42.20
CA HIS A 644 6.52 -4.29 41.30
C HIS A 644 7.93 -4.92 41.19
N LYS A 645 7.99 -6.23 40.95
CA LYS A 645 9.26 -6.97 40.82
C LYS A 645 9.36 -7.55 39.43
N HIS A 646 10.50 -7.35 38.79
CA HIS A 646 10.78 -7.84 37.45
C HIS A 646 11.95 -8.80 37.49
N GLU A 647 11.83 -9.92 36.81
CA GLU A 647 13.00 -10.79 36.60
C GLU A 647 13.88 -10.15 35.51
N VAL A 648 15.17 -9.99 35.79
CA VAL A 648 16.12 -9.34 34.89
C VAL A 648 17.34 -10.22 34.61
N SER A 649 17.77 -10.25 33.36
CA SER A 649 19.05 -10.83 32.95
C SER A 649 20.09 -9.72 32.80
N LEU A 650 21.28 -9.94 33.39
CA LEU A 650 22.35 -8.94 33.39
C LEU A 650 23.42 -9.27 32.34
N TYR A 651 23.90 -8.24 31.65
CA TYR A 651 24.94 -8.29 30.61
C TYR A 651 25.91 -7.14 30.81
N SER A 652 27.19 -7.32 30.47
CA SER A 652 28.17 -6.24 30.62
C SER A 652 27.86 -5.06 29.70
N THR A 653 27.39 -5.34 28.48
CA THR A 653 27.03 -4.32 27.49
C THR A 653 25.71 -4.66 26.78
N TYR A 654 25.15 -3.70 26.04
CA TYR A 654 23.95 -3.93 25.23
C TYR A 654 24.26 -4.87 24.05
N GLU A 655 25.48 -4.78 23.52
CA GLU A 655 26.01 -5.62 22.46
C GLU A 655 26.14 -7.08 22.92
N ASP A 656 26.53 -7.33 24.18
CA ASP A 656 26.54 -8.68 24.76
C ASP A 656 25.12 -9.28 24.83
N PHE A 657 24.13 -8.48 25.22
CA PHE A 657 22.72 -8.89 25.19
C PHE A 657 22.26 -9.27 23.78
N LEU A 658 22.53 -8.43 22.78
CA LEU A 658 22.16 -8.71 21.39
C LEU A 658 22.88 -9.94 20.82
N GLY A 659 24.14 -10.14 21.20
CA GLY A 659 24.94 -11.28 20.79
C GLY A 659 24.56 -12.60 21.43
N GLY A 660 23.69 -12.60 22.46
CA GLY A 660 23.30 -13.80 23.20
C GLY A 660 24.47 -14.45 23.98
N LEU A 661 25.55 -13.70 24.20
CA LEU A 661 26.79 -14.15 24.84
C LEU A 661 26.95 -13.47 26.21
N ASN A 662 27.75 -14.07 27.10
CA ASN A 662 28.18 -13.44 28.36
C ASN A 662 27.05 -12.94 29.28
N GLN A 663 25.95 -13.69 29.44
CA GLN A 663 24.99 -13.41 30.50
C GLN A 663 25.72 -13.50 31.86
N LEU A 664 25.82 -12.38 32.55
CA LEU A 664 26.50 -12.28 33.84
C LEU A 664 25.73 -13.05 34.91
N GLN A 665 24.40 -12.88 34.94
CA GLN A 665 23.49 -13.49 35.92
C GLN A 665 22.01 -13.31 35.52
N LYS A 666 21.12 -14.06 36.17
CA LYS A 666 19.65 -13.86 36.17
C LYS A 666 19.19 -13.50 37.58
N VAL A 667 18.31 -12.51 37.72
CA VAL A 667 18.08 -11.75 38.96
C VAL A 667 16.61 -11.37 39.09
N ILE A 668 16.10 -11.13 40.31
CA ILE A 668 14.74 -10.65 40.59
C ILE A 668 14.78 -9.32 41.38
#